data_AF-A0A534YD86-F1
#
_entry.id   AF-A0A534YD86-F1
#
_cell.length_a   1.000
_cell.length_b   1.000
_cell.length_c   1.000
_cell.angle_alpha   90.00
_cell.angle_beta   90.00
_cell.angle_gamma   90.00
#
_symmetry.space_group_name_H-M   'P 1'
#
loop_
_entity.id
_entity.type
_entity.pdbx_description
1 polymer ?
#
loop_
_entity_poly.entity_id
_entity_poly.type
_entity_poly.pdbx_seq_one_letter_code
_entity_poly.pdbx_strand_id
1 'polypeptide(L)'
;MGNRFPTGPPSLARTGTRSPSTCANQPPSGPARQPSAWHASWTYPPRSRAGGFRMGGRWRWAAIAAILAAWACGDGQHKELRQLSDAVTVEPGSLDFGDVALGREQSTTLTLRNDGIVATTVDMIPGTASVPDFQVSGLPAKLRPGEAIQIKAVFKPSALGVRNRTLDLTTPFAGANPSVGMRGNAVRGLATISDASIDFGNVVMGEKATATLSLTNNDGKAQTDVTIEGTTGPDAASFHYTPDGKIDLGPDQSLTVQVDFVPARLGPFDAALVVVPCPTCQPQSIQLTGSGVERLLAVDPTSLDFGQVRLGSQRELPFTVRNTSKKVVALTSIQVPAPDFTFQISGTPAFPVSLAPGQSISGTARFAPTILGPQQVHVTFPASDGAPAALDATGSGYGPVLSATPNPLNVGPTATGTTRTKKLVLTNVGLDPAQSDPLIVNSIALESSDPSEWSFTAPGTPWTIGEPGGTGTIVVAYSPTVARIGTATLVLSTNDGLHPTLRVPVSALARDLAPCQVSILPGNPVDFGAVKTFDQTVQGFELVNEGQDDCIFGDPEILSGGPAFYWPGNVPPQGRQIKPGARMSVRIAFNPEAERDYTGQVAFYMSNKAQQTVLVDLQGRGNGGCFFITPGAVDFGGTQLGCGIANQSAFLTNQCAGPVTVTDVHLTQGPFSIVAMPPLPFIVQRNQQVPVTMAYDTSTLGDDVASLLVTASTRPDPYQVGVLGGVLQADNVVDQFDQSTPKVDMLIVIDNSGSMAEEQRALAANLDHLWNRIALANADFHIAITTTGMQPYTSGFTQCPGGAQGGEGGRFFPIDNSRPRLLTPATPDVRGALFANTAVGTCHWDERFLEPAVAALTAPLSTSTKAPGSPWPADGNAGFLRDDARLALLAVSDADDANDEIHPRPVADYVAQIAATKHGALDLVSFAGIVPLRFCSTVEGVATRYQEISQQLHGNLYDICDLSNFGALLDNALSGLLLPLTSFPLSATPRDAQAIVVTVNGATATTWTYDATTNRIVFPASAVPPPGAHIAASYQAACR
;
A
#
# COMPACT_ATOMS: atom_id res chain seq x y z
N MET A 1 -12.62 -60.60 -19.61
CA MET A 1 -11.17 -60.33 -19.61
C MET A 1 -10.96 -59.20 -18.60
N GLY A 2 -10.28 -59.31 -17.44
CA GLY A 2 -9.28 -60.26 -16.92
C GLY A 2 -7.86 -59.78 -17.26
N ASN A 3 -6.88 -59.61 -16.36
CA ASN A 3 -6.65 -59.90 -14.91
C ASN A 3 -5.58 -58.90 -14.37
N ARG A 4 -5.24 -58.63 -13.09
CA ARG A 4 -5.66 -58.88 -11.67
C ARG A 4 -4.93 -57.79 -10.82
N PHE A 5 -5.44 -57.18 -9.74
CA PHE A 5 -5.84 -57.62 -8.37
C PHE A 5 -4.69 -57.77 -7.32
N PRO A 6 -4.97 -57.57 -5.99
CA PRO A 6 -4.13 -56.71 -5.11
C PRO A 6 -3.92 -57.31 -3.69
N THR A 7 -3.64 -56.49 -2.66
CA THR A 7 -4.08 -56.71 -1.25
C THR A 7 -4.13 -55.42 -0.41
N GLY A 8 -5.14 -55.30 0.46
CA GLY A 8 -5.18 -54.39 1.65
C GLY A 8 -4.98 -55.20 2.95
N PRO A 9 -5.67 -54.96 4.10
CA PRO A 9 -6.70 -53.94 4.41
C PRO A 9 -6.53 -53.24 5.80
N PRO A 10 -7.47 -52.38 6.27
CA PRO A 10 -7.50 -51.80 7.63
C PRO A 10 -8.56 -52.45 8.57
N SER A 11 -8.57 -52.08 9.87
CA SER A 11 -9.68 -52.38 10.81
C SER A 11 -9.74 -51.43 12.03
N LEU A 12 -10.90 -51.33 12.70
CA LEU A 12 -11.17 -50.44 13.86
C LEU A 12 -11.26 -51.21 15.20
N ALA A 13 -11.10 -50.49 16.32
CA ALA A 13 -11.77 -50.78 17.61
C ALA A 13 -11.83 -49.54 18.54
N ARG A 14 -12.80 -49.51 19.47
CA ARG A 14 -12.96 -48.50 20.55
C ARG A 14 -13.48 -49.21 21.81
N THR A 15 -13.35 -48.60 23.00
CA THR A 15 -13.61 -49.16 24.36
C THR A 15 -12.58 -50.22 24.83
N GLY A 16 -12.22 -50.38 26.12
CA GLY A 16 -12.29 -49.44 27.26
C GLY A 16 -12.91 -49.98 28.57
N THR A 17 -12.10 -50.33 29.59
CA THR A 17 -12.51 -50.39 31.03
C THR A 17 -11.34 -50.55 32.01
N ARG A 18 -11.45 -49.83 33.16
CA ARG A 18 -11.08 -50.17 34.57
C ARG A 18 -9.64 -50.52 35.03
N SER A 19 -9.26 -49.82 36.11
CA SER A 19 -8.25 -50.08 37.17
C SER A 19 -8.64 -51.29 38.09
N PRO A 20 -7.90 -51.68 39.17
CA PRO A 20 -6.85 -51.00 39.99
C PRO A 20 -5.47 -51.74 39.92
N SER A 21 -4.40 -51.54 40.72
CA SER A 21 -4.14 -50.99 42.09
C SER A 21 -2.61 -50.73 42.24
N THR A 22 -1.91 -50.29 43.32
CA THR A 22 -2.02 -49.43 44.55
C THR A 22 -0.72 -49.69 45.37
N CYS A 23 0.07 -48.82 45.99
CA CYS A 23 0.30 -47.34 46.06
C CYS A 23 1.86 -47.17 46.19
N ALA A 24 2.57 -46.25 46.87
CA ALA A 24 2.42 -45.04 47.71
C ALA A 24 3.85 -44.38 47.80
N ASN A 25 4.16 -43.17 48.28
CA ASN A 25 3.41 -42.04 48.86
C ASN A 25 4.22 -40.71 48.65
N GLN A 26 3.91 -39.64 49.40
CA GLN A 26 4.60 -38.32 49.45
C GLN A 26 4.56 -37.76 50.89
N PRO A 27 5.11 -36.56 51.23
CA PRO A 27 6.32 -35.81 50.79
C PRO A 27 7.16 -35.50 52.07
N PRO A 28 7.84 -34.34 52.34
CA PRO A 28 8.38 -33.22 51.53
C PRO A 28 9.92 -33.10 51.75
N SER A 29 10.66 -31.97 51.77
CA SER A 29 10.45 -30.51 51.59
C SER A 29 11.79 -29.81 51.27
N GLY A 30 11.77 -28.71 50.50
CA GLY A 30 12.92 -27.79 50.36
C GLY A 30 12.76 -26.78 49.20
N PRO A 31 12.75 -25.46 49.42
CA PRO A 31 12.43 -24.47 48.37
C PRO A 31 13.64 -23.83 47.66
N ALA A 32 13.49 -23.68 46.34
CA ALA A 32 13.98 -22.61 45.46
C ALA A 32 15.37 -21.94 45.67
N ARG A 33 16.23 -22.05 44.64
CA ARG A 33 16.54 -20.91 43.73
C ARG A 33 17.25 -21.35 42.42
N GLN A 34 17.15 -20.49 41.41
CA GLN A 34 17.73 -20.54 40.06
C GLN A 34 19.03 -19.69 39.98
N PRO A 35 19.81 -19.65 38.86
CA PRO A 35 19.90 -20.56 37.70
C PRO A 35 21.37 -20.89 37.28
N SER A 36 21.55 -21.36 36.04
CA SER A 36 22.77 -21.46 35.20
C SER A 36 23.90 -20.44 35.49
N ALA A 37 25.21 -20.75 35.49
CA ALA A 37 26.04 -21.69 34.71
C ALA A 37 26.32 -21.29 33.24
N TRP A 38 27.55 -20.82 32.95
CA TRP A 38 28.20 -20.82 31.62
C TRP A 38 29.72 -20.83 31.75
N HIS A 39 30.40 -21.79 31.12
CA HIS A 39 31.78 -21.69 30.59
C HIS A 39 32.10 -22.98 29.82
N ALA A 40 32.54 -22.87 28.55
CA ALA A 40 32.97 -24.03 27.77
C ALA A 40 33.90 -23.65 26.59
N SER A 41 35.11 -24.23 26.56
CA SER A 41 36.05 -24.28 25.40
C SER A 41 36.55 -22.92 24.85
N TRP A 42 37.63 -22.79 24.07
CA TRP A 42 38.54 -23.71 23.35
C TRP A 42 40.01 -23.29 23.67
N THR A 43 41.07 -24.09 23.82
CA THR A 43 41.61 -25.39 23.33
C THR A 43 42.47 -25.38 22.06
N TYR A 44 43.75 -25.79 22.21
CA TYR A 44 44.71 -26.34 21.21
C TYR A 44 45.32 -25.38 20.15
N PRO A 45 46.37 -25.79 19.36
CA PRO A 45 47.29 -26.96 19.40
C PRO A 45 48.80 -26.50 19.46
N PRO A 46 49.90 -27.25 19.09
CA PRO A 46 50.02 -28.59 18.45
C PRO A 46 51.12 -29.58 18.91
N ARG A 47 50.75 -30.89 18.85
CA ARG A 47 51.51 -32.06 18.32
C ARG A 47 52.91 -32.37 18.91
N SER A 48 53.12 -33.59 19.42
CA SER A 48 53.24 -34.76 18.53
C SER A 48 53.10 -36.16 19.19
N ARG A 49 52.55 -37.07 18.38
CA ARG A 49 52.86 -38.52 18.13
C ARG A 49 53.83 -39.29 19.06
N ALA A 50 53.71 -40.62 19.25
CA ALA A 50 52.62 -41.59 18.97
C ALA A 50 52.97 -43.02 19.48
N GLY A 51 51.96 -43.80 19.90
CA GLY A 51 51.94 -45.29 19.87
C GLY A 51 52.76 -46.06 20.93
N GLY A 52 52.41 -47.35 21.16
CA GLY A 52 53.24 -48.25 22.00
C GLY A 52 52.52 -49.37 22.77
N PHE A 53 51.97 -50.37 22.09
CA PHE A 53 51.30 -51.55 22.68
C PHE A 53 52.31 -52.54 23.33
N ARG A 54 52.12 -52.98 24.60
CA ARG A 54 51.99 -54.41 25.06
C ARG A 54 52.26 -54.68 26.56
N MET A 55 51.80 -55.86 27.00
CA MET A 55 51.97 -56.49 28.33
C MET A 55 53.30 -57.28 28.45
N GLY A 56 53.73 -57.62 29.68
CA GLY A 56 54.60 -58.80 29.90
C GLY A 56 55.49 -58.76 31.15
N GLY A 57 55.15 -59.52 32.20
CA GLY A 57 55.79 -59.42 33.52
C GLY A 57 57.09 -60.20 33.80
N ARG A 58 57.63 -59.86 34.98
CA ARG A 58 58.45 -60.66 35.93
C ARG A 58 59.99 -60.85 35.74
N TRP A 59 60.68 -60.48 36.84
CA TRP A 59 61.84 -61.13 37.50
C TRP A 59 63.31 -60.76 37.17
N ARG A 60 63.91 -60.00 38.11
CA ARG A 60 65.19 -60.20 38.86
C ARG A 60 66.45 -60.74 38.16
N TRP A 61 67.60 -60.09 38.39
CA TRP A 61 68.73 -60.44 39.32
C TRP A 61 69.58 -59.14 39.50
N ALA A 62 69.97 -58.68 40.71
CA ALA A 62 71.21 -58.96 41.49
C ALA A 62 72.53 -58.44 40.84
N ALA A 63 73.67 -58.20 41.51
CA ALA A 63 74.22 -58.50 42.87
C ALA A 63 75.44 -57.54 43.14
N ILE A 64 76.18 -57.42 44.27
CA ILE A 64 76.10 -57.69 45.74
C ILE A 64 77.37 -57.02 46.40
N ALA A 65 77.35 -56.68 47.72
CA ALA A 65 78.48 -56.53 48.69
C ALA A 65 78.53 -55.19 49.48
N ALA A 66 78.94 -55.11 50.75
CA ALA A 66 79.10 -56.09 51.86
C ALA A 66 79.13 -55.32 53.22
N ILE A 67 78.32 -55.63 54.25
CA ILE A 67 78.38 -56.68 55.31
C ILE A 67 79.37 -56.39 56.48
N LEU A 68 78.82 -56.36 57.72
CA LEU A 68 79.30 -56.80 59.07
C LEU A 68 78.66 -55.86 60.14
N ALA A 69 77.86 -56.27 61.15
CA ALA A 69 77.98 -57.29 62.23
C ALA A 69 78.82 -56.80 63.46
N ALA A 70 78.51 -57.10 64.73
CA ALA A 70 77.32 -57.65 65.40
C ALA A 70 77.45 -57.59 66.96
N TRP A 71 76.31 -57.59 67.69
CA TRP A 71 76.13 -58.02 69.10
C TRP A 71 76.92 -57.37 70.27
N ALA A 72 76.19 -56.85 71.28
CA ALA A 72 76.39 -57.15 72.72
C ALA A 72 75.21 -56.62 73.57
N CYS A 73 75.00 -57.17 74.78
CA CYS A 73 74.14 -56.58 75.82
C CYS A 73 75.01 -55.96 76.92
N GLY A 74 74.53 -54.88 77.56
CA GLY A 74 75.17 -54.26 78.72
C GLY A 74 74.37 -53.05 79.22
N ASP A 75 74.24 -52.90 80.54
CA ASP A 75 73.49 -51.81 81.17
C ASP A 75 74.17 -50.43 81.01
N GLY A 76 73.34 -49.39 80.89
CA GLY A 76 73.79 -48.01 80.76
C GLY A 76 72.68 -47.00 81.12
N GLN A 77 72.51 -46.73 82.41
CA GLN A 77 71.54 -45.75 82.93
C GLN A 77 71.91 -44.31 82.55
N HIS A 78 71.50 -43.88 81.35
CA HIS A 78 71.38 -42.46 81.02
C HIS A 78 69.95 -42.13 80.60
N LYS A 79 69.15 -41.70 81.59
CA LYS A 79 68.06 -40.77 81.30
C LYS A 79 68.69 -39.51 80.71
N GLU A 80 68.47 -39.24 79.43
CA GLU A 80 68.53 -37.86 78.98
C GLU A 80 67.41 -37.12 79.70
N LEU A 81 67.80 -36.36 80.72
CA LEU A 81 66.95 -35.38 81.36
C LEU A 81 66.63 -34.33 80.30
N ARG A 82 65.49 -34.48 79.62
CA ARG A 82 64.85 -33.39 78.87
C ARG A 82 64.76 -32.23 79.85
N GLN A 83 65.63 -31.23 79.69
CA GLN A 83 65.76 -30.16 80.67
C GLN A 83 64.39 -29.52 80.85
N LEU A 84 63.90 -29.52 82.10
CA LEU A 84 62.71 -28.81 82.50
C LEU A 84 63.07 -27.33 82.57
N SER A 85 63.12 -26.71 81.41
CA SER A 85 63.32 -25.28 81.24
C SER A 85 61.99 -24.55 81.39
N ASP A 86 62.01 -23.37 81.99
CA ASP A 86 60.86 -22.46 82.01
C ASP A 86 60.72 -21.73 80.66
N ALA A 87 60.73 -22.49 79.57
CA ALA A 87 60.90 -21.98 78.21
C ALA A 87 59.57 -21.83 77.46
N VAL A 88 59.49 -20.74 76.68
CA VAL A 88 58.46 -20.51 75.67
C VAL A 88 59.07 -20.77 74.30
N THR A 89 58.57 -21.79 73.61
CA THR A 89 58.94 -22.11 72.23
C THR A 89 58.13 -21.24 71.27
N VAL A 90 58.78 -20.76 70.20
CA VAL A 90 58.13 -19.99 69.14
C VAL A 90 58.33 -20.67 67.79
N GLU A 91 57.23 -20.97 67.10
CA GLU A 91 57.26 -21.70 65.83
C GLU A 91 56.36 -21.03 64.77
N PRO A 92 56.89 -20.60 63.61
CA PRO A 92 58.32 -20.54 63.26
C PRO A 92 59.05 -19.40 63.98
N GLY A 93 60.37 -19.54 64.17
CA GLY A 93 61.25 -18.49 64.72
C GLY A 93 61.50 -17.30 63.76
N SER A 94 61.00 -17.37 62.54
CA SER A 94 60.97 -16.25 61.60
C SER A 94 59.72 -16.28 60.71
N LEU A 95 59.25 -15.10 60.34
CA LEU A 95 58.12 -14.87 59.45
C LEU A 95 58.59 -14.09 58.24
N ASP A 96 58.60 -14.73 57.06
CA ASP A 96 58.75 -14.03 55.78
C ASP A 96 57.36 -13.84 55.15
N PHE A 97 56.99 -12.59 54.93
CA PHE A 97 55.72 -12.17 54.33
C PHE A 97 55.80 -12.12 52.79
N GLY A 98 56.98 -12.34 52.21
CA GLY A 98 57.22 -12.34 50.77
C GLY A 98 57.17 -10.94 50.15
N ASP A 99 56.93 -10.90 48.84
CA ASP A 99 56.67 -9.66 48.10
C ASP A 99 55.20 -9.23 48.32
N VAL A 100 54.99 -7.98 48.76
CA VAL A 100 53.68 -7.40 49.05
C VAL A 100 53.55 -6.04 48.35
N ALA A 101 52.45 -5.82 47.64
CA ALA A 101 52.21 -4.56 46.93
C ALA A 101 52.00 -3.40 47.92
N LEU A 102 52.57 -2.23 47.61
CA LEU A 102 52.45 -1.04 48.44
C LEU A 102 50.97 -0.64 48.62
N GLY A 103 50.57 -0.32 49.86
CA GLY A 103 49.18 -0.02 50.21
C GLY A 103 48.32 -1.26 50.54
N ARG A 104 48.75 -2.48 50.20
CA ARG A 104 48.16 -3.71 50.74
C ARG A 104 48.77 -4.08 52.10
N GLU A 105 48.15 -5.05 52.76
CA GLU A 105 48.72 -5.74 53.91
C GLU A 105 48.68 -7.26 53.69
N GLN A 106 49.66 -7.96 54.24
CA GLN A 106 49.74 -9.42 54.26
C GLN A 106 49.81 -9.89 55.71
N SER A 107 49.13 -10.99 56.04
CA SER A 107 49.11 -11.50 57.41
C SER A 107 49.45 -12.97 57.53
N THR A 108 50.14 -13.32 58.61
CA THR A 108 50.57 -14.68 58.93
C THR A 108 50.46 -14.92 60.43
N THR A 109 50.64 -16.15 60.87
CA THR A 109 50.53 -16.55 62.29
C THR A 109 51.77 -17.29 62.75
N LEU A 110 52.30 -16.89 63.90
CA LEU A 110 53.27 -17.67 64.67
C LEU A 110 52.54 -18.38 65.82
N THR A 111 53.07 -19.52 66.26
CA THR A 111 52.59 -20.25 67.44
C THR A 111 53.53 -20.01 68.61
N LEU A 112 53.00 -19.52 69.73
CA LEU A 112 53.70 -19.49 71.01
C LEU A 112 53.25 -20.68 71.85
N ARG A 113 54.19 -21.44 72.39
CA ARG A 113 53.90 -22.60 73.22
C ARG A 113 54.73 -22.57 74.50
N ASN A 114 54.07 -22.72 75.65
CA ASN A 114 54.77 -22.89 76.93
C ASN A 114 55.18 -24.36 77.07
N ASP A 115 56.46 -24.65 76.86
CA ASP A 115 57.03 -26.00 77.04
C ASP A 115 57.52 -26.24 78.49
N GLY A 116 57.53 -25.19 79.32
CA GLY A 116 57.84 -25.27 80.74
C GLY A 116 56.71 -25.78 81.62
N ILE A 117 57.03 -25.99 82.90
CA ILE A 117 56.11 -26.58 83.91
C ILE A 117 55.36 -25.57 84.77
N VAL A 118 55.62 -24.26 84.60
CA VAL A 118 54.93 -23.17 85.30
C VAL A 118 54.09 -22.37 84.29
N ALA A 119 52.86 -21.99 84.67
CA ALA A 119 52.03 -21.13 83.83
C ALA A 119 52.65 -19.72 83.72
N THR A 120 52.84 -19.23 82.50
CA THR A 120 53.60 -18.02 82.20
C THR A 120 52.76 -16.98 81.47
N THR A 121 53.23 -15.73 81.44
CA THR A 121 52.71 -14.69 80.55
C THR A 121 53.81 -14.32 79.57
N VAL A 122 53.49 -14.38 78.27
CA VAL A 122 54.32 -13.83 77.22
C VAL A 122 53.80 -12.44 76.90
N ASP A 123 54.69 -11.45 76.87
CA ASP A 123 54.39 -10.07 76.50
C ASP A 123 55.41 -9.57 75.46
N MET A 124 55.18 -8.39 74.88
CA MET A 124 56.12 -7.75 73.95
C MET A 124 56.96 -6.72 74.71
N ILE A 125 58.25 -6.58 74.36
CA ILE A 125 59.06 -5.50 74.92
C ILE A 125 58.46 -4.13 74.49
N PRO A 126 58.21 -3.19 75.41
CA PRO A 126 57.70 -1.86 75.05
C PRO A 126 58.58 -1.18 73.99
N GLY A 127 58.02 -0.99 72.79
CA GLY A 127 58.71 -0.44 71.62
C GLY A 127 59.00 -1.45 70.48
N THR A 128 58.87 -2.77 70.69
CA THR A 128 59.05 -3.78 69.62
C THR A 128 57.74 -4.19 68.92
N ALA A 129 56.60 -3.92 69.55
CA ALA A 129 55.27 -4.44 69.17
C ALA A 129 54.66 -3.88 67.86
N SER A 130 54.89 -2.60 67.57
CA SER A 130 54.29 -1.89 66.42
C SER A 130 55.25 -0.87 65.82
N VAL A 131 55.92 -1.27 64.74
CA VAL A 131 56.60 -0.36 63.80
C VAL A 131 55.61 -0.10 62.66
N PRO A 132 55.56 1.06 61.97
CA PRO A 132 54.53 1.33 60.96
C PRO A 132 54.32 0.21 59.92
N ASP A 133 55.40 -0.49 59.54
CA ASP A 133 55.38 -1.60 58.59
C ASP A 133 54.93 -2.96 59.18
N PHE A 134 55.01 -3.18 60.50
CA PHE A 134 54.73 -4.48 61.14
C PHE A 134 53.88 -4.33 62.42
N GLN A 135 52.75 -5.03 62.47
CA GLN A 135 51.81 -5.02 63.59
C GLN A 135 51.59 -6.44 64.13
N VAL A 136 51.58 -6.61 65.45
CA VAL A 136 51.41 -7.90 66.12
C VAL A 136 50.23 -7.85 67.08
N SER A 137 49.40 -8.90 67.09
CA SER A 137 48.12 -8.93 67.82
C SER A 137 47.87 -10.29 68.49
N GLY A 138 47.34 -10.25 69.71
CA GLY A 138 47.14 -11.43 70.58
C GLY A 138 48.06 -11.49 71.80
N LEU A 139 48.85 -10.45 72.07
CA LEU A 139 49.73 -10.33 73.24
C LEU A 139 49.34 -9.12 74.12
N PRO A 140 49.54 -9.17 75.45
CA PRO A 140 50.07 -10.28 76.24
C PRO A 140 49.17 -11.52 76.29
N ALA A 141 49.78 -12.70 76.25
CA ALA A 141 49.11 -14.00 76.30
C ALA A 141 49.56 -14.79 77.54
N LYS A 142 48.60 -15.37 78.27
CA LYS A 142 48.88 -16.23 79.44
C LYS A 142 48.73 -17.70 79.07
N LEU A 143 49.80 -18.47 79.19
CA LEU A 143 49.90 -19.86 78.75
C LEU A 143 50.20 -20.80 79.92
N ARG A 144 49.33 -21.80 80.10
CA ARG A 144 49.53 -22.93 81.03
C ARG A 144 50.63 -23.88 80.49
N PRO A 145 51.21 -24.75 81.33
CA PRO A 145 52.15 -25.78 80.88
C PRO A 145 51.59 -26.61 79.72
N GLY A 146 52.31 -26.68 78.62
CA GLY A 146 51.95 -27.37 77.38
C GLY A 146 50.98 -26.63 76.45
N GLU A 147 50.38 -25.51 76.89
CA GLU A 147 49.40 -24.72 76.13
C GLU A 147 50.08 -23.94 74.99
N ALA A 148 49.38 -23.82 73.85
CA ALA A 148 49.83 -23.13 72.67
C ALA A 148 48.76 -22.17 72.13
N ILE A 149 49.17 -20.99 71.67
CA ILE A 149 48.32 -19.96 71.08
C ILE A 149 48.89 -19.48 69.74
N GLN A 150 48.02 -19.15 68.79
CA GLN A 150 48.42 -18.47 67.56
C GLN A 150 48.35 -16.95 67.75
N ILE A 151 49.44 -16.27 67.40
CA ILE A 151 49.56 -14.81 67.40
C ILE A 151 49.56 -14.34 65.94
N LYS A 152 48.69 -13.39 65.60
CA LYS A 152 48.59 -12.84 64.24
C LYS A 152 49.55 -11.67 64.08
N ALA A 153 50.46 -11.79 63.11
CA ALA A 153 51.34 -10.72 62.66
C ALA A 153 50.91 -10.24 61.27
N VAL A 154 51.04 -8.93 61.03
CA VAL A 154 50.63 -8.26 59.79
C VAL A 154 51.77 -7.38 59.29
N PHE A 155 52.16 -7.53 58.03
CA PHE A 155 53.06 -6.64 57.32
C PHE A 155 52.25 -5.69 56.43
N LYS A 156 52.39 -4.39 56.67
CA LYS A 156 51.65 -3.30 55.99
C LYS A 156 52.64 -2.21 55.57
N PRO A 157 53.38 -2.40 54.46
CA PRO A 157 54.50 -1.54 54.12
C PRO A 157 54.09 -0.09 53.82
N SER A 158 54.83 0.84 54.43
CA SER A 158 54.68 2.29 54.26
C SER A 158 55.51 2.86 53.10
N ALA A 159 56.53 2.15 52.62
CA ALA A 159 57.33 2.50 51.44
C ALA A 159 58.00 1.26 50.84
N LEU A 160 58.51 1.37 49.61
CA LEU A 160 59.11 0.27 48.83
C LEU A 160 60.39 -0.34 49.45
N GLY A 161 60.74 -1.54 48.98
CA GLY A 161 61.93 -2.31 49.34
C GLY A 161 61.77 -3.22 50.56
N VAL A 162 62.82 -3.97 50.87
CA VAL A 162 62.84 -4.95 51.99
C VAL A 162 62.72 -4.23 53.34
N ARG A 163 61.99 -4.85 54.27
CA ARG A 163 61.85 -4.47 55.67
C ARG A 163 62.13 -5.69 56.53
N ASN A 164 63.07 -5.55 57.45
CA ASN A 164 63.42 -6.56 58.45
C ASN A 164 63.27 -5.96 59.85
N ARG A 165 62.61 -6.69 60.76
CA ARG A 165 62.51 -6.36 62.18
C ARG A 165 62.62 -7.63 63.03
N THR A 166 62.89 -7.45 64.31
CA THR A 166 62.82 -8.52 65.30
C THR A 166 61.73 -8.17 66.30
N LEU A 167 60.81 -9.10 66.55
CA LEU A 167 59.86 -9.03 67.65
C LEU A 167 60.49 -9.73 68.85
N ASP A 168 60.97 -8.96 69.82
CA ASP A 168 61.48 -9.51 71.08
C ASP A 168 60.35 -9.66 72.10
N LEU A 169 60.20 -10.88 72.65
CA LEU A 169 59.13 -11.26 73.57
C LEU A 169 59.67 -11.43 74.99
N THR A 170 59.04 -10.79 75.96
CA THR A 170 59.36 -10.93 77.38
C THR A 170 58.60 -12.09 78.04
N THR A 171 59.30 -12.80 78.92
CA THR A 171 58.69 -13.73 79.89
C THR A 171 59.16 -13.37 81.31
N PRO A 172 58.43 -13.74 82.37
CA PRO A 172 58.81 -13.46 83.76
C PRO A 172 59.98 -14.32 84.30
N PHE A 173 60.65 -15.12 83.46
CA PHE A 173 61.68 -16.07 83.88
C PHE A 173 63.10 -15.57 83.58
N ALA A 174 64.08 -16.03 84.38
CA ALA A 174 65.48 -15.66 84.22
C ALA A 174 66.15 -16.46 83.09
N GLY A 175 65.94 -16.05 81.85
CA GLY A 175 66.51 -16.68 80.66
C GLY A 175 66.69 -15.72 79.48
N ALA A 176 67.09 -16.25 78.32
CA ALA A 176 67.09 -15.49 77.08
C ALA A 176 65.64 -15.32 76.60
N ASN A 177 65.19 -14.08 76.46
CA ASN A 177 63.90 -13.75 75.86
C ASN A 177 63.81 -14.30 74.43
N PRO A 178 62.77 -15.07 74.06
CA PRO A 178 62.61 -15.55 72.70
C PRO A 178 62.29 -14.39 71.75
N SER A 179 62.78 -14.47 70.52
CA SER A 179 62.58 -13.42 69.52
C SER A 179 62.27 -13.98 68.13
N VAL A 180 61.57 -13.20 67.32
CA VAL A 180 61.05 -13.62 66.02
C VAL A 180 61.49 -12.65 64.93
N GLY A 181 62.24 -13.14 63.95
CA GLY A 181 62.65 -12.34 62.80
C GLY A 181 61.49 -12.16 61.81
N MET A 182 61.00 -10.94 61.65
CA MET A 182 59.96 -10.58 60.66
C MET A 182 60.59 -9.91 59.44
N ARG A 183 60.26 -10.41 58.24
CA ARG A 183 60.76 -9.91 56.95
C ARG A 183 59.61 -9.76 55.95
N GLY A 184 59.59 -8.68 55.20
CA GLY A 184 58.72 -8.52 54.04
C GLY A 184 59.37 -7.61 53.01
N ASN A 185 58.96 -7.70 51.75
CA ASN A 185 59.48 -6.85 50.67
C ASN A 185 58.34 -6.06 50.02
N ALA A 186 58.42 -4.74 50.09
CA ALA A 186 57.41 -3.86 49.52
C ALA A 186 57.70 -3.63 48.03
N VAL A 187 56.87 -4.20 47.16
CA VAL A 187 56.95 -4.05 45.70
C VAL A 187 55.85 -3.10 45.19
N ARG A 188 55.93 -2.68 43.93
CA ARG A 188 54.96 -1.75 43.36
C ARG A 188 53.61 -2.42 43.08
N GLY A 189 53.62 -3.59 42.42
CA GLY A 189 52.40 -4.26 41.99
C GLY A 189 51.60 -3.40 41.01
N LEU A 190 52.25 -2.91 39.94
CA LEU A 190 51.58 -2.12 38.91
C LEU A 190 51.01 -3.04 37.83
N ALA A 191 49.71 -2.92 37.57
CA ALA A 191 49.11 -3.47 36.36
C ALA A 191 49.37 -2.55 35.15
N THR A 192 49.92 -3.08 34.06
CA THR A 192 50.01 -2.36 32.79
C THR A 192 48.72 -2.50 32.00
N ILE A 193 48.27 -1.39 31.43
CA ILE A 193 47.11 -1.30 30.54
C ILE A 193 47.56 -1.50 29.10
N SER A 194 46.83 -2.29 28.30
CA SER A 194 47.21 -2.59 26.91
C SER A 194 47.10 -1.38 25.98
N ASP A 195 46.04 -0.57 26.13
CA ASP A 195 45.68 0.49 25.20
C ASP A 195 45.30 1.77 25.96
N ALA A 196 45.77 2.93 25.47
CA ALA A 196 45.42 4.24 26.03
C ALA A 196 44.11 4.82 25.47
N SER A 197 43.57 4.22 24.42
CA SER A 197 42.29 4.57 23.82
C SER A 197 41.61 3.39 23.11
N ILE A 198 40.29 3.46 22.98
CA ILE A 198 39.45 2.53 22.23
C ILE A 198 38.55 3.37 21.32
N ASP A 199 38.65 3.14 20.00
CA ASP A 199 37.85 3.84 18.99
C ASP A 199 36.96 2.83 18.24
N PHE A 200 35.68 2.80 18.62
CA PHE A 200 34.64 1.90 18.10
C PHE A 200 34.25 2.20 16.64
N GLY A 201 34.60 3.38 16.12
CA GLY A 201 34.23 3.84 14.78
C GLY A 201 32.72 4.11 14.62
N ASN A 202 32.24 3.96 13.39
CA ASN A 202 30.82 4.10 13.06
C ASN A 202 30.04 2.86 13.51
N VAL A 203 29.01 3.08 14.34
CA VAL A 203 28.11 2.06 14.91
C VAL A 203 26.67 2.56 14.73
N VAL A 204 25.73 1.68 14.40
CA VAL A 204 24.34 2.09 14.16
C VAL A 204 23.68 2.55 15.46
N MET A 205 22.86 3.59 15.40
CA MET A 205 22.14 4.13 16.55
C MET A 205 21.30 3.04 17.23
N GLY A 206 21.51 2.84 18.53
CA GLY A 206 20.88 1.77 19.33
C GLY A 206 21.54 0.38 19.23
N GLU A 207 22.43 0.15 18.26
CA GLU A 207 23.17 -1.11 18.12
C GLU A 207 24.44 -1.14 18.99
N LYS A 208 24.92 -2.36 19.30
CA LYS A 208 26.03 -2.56 20.24
C LYS A 208 27.35 -2.93 19.56
N ALA A 209 28.41 -2.19 19.85
CA ALA A 209 29.78 -2.55 19.48
C ALA A 209 30.62 -2.88 20.72
N THR A 210 31.18 -4.09 20.77
CA THR A 210 32.06 -4.55 21.84
C THR A 210 33.55 -4.42 21.46
N ALA A 211 34.36 -3.99 22.42
CA ALA A 211 35.83 -3.99 22.41
C ALA A 211 36.37 -4.55 23.74
N THR A 212 37.68 -4.77 23.83
CA THR A 212 38.33 -5.36 25.03
C THR A 212 39.66 -4.70 25.34
N LEU A 213 39.89 -4.40 26.61
CA LEU A 213 41.13 -3.88 27.18
C LEU A 213 41.79 -4.96 28.06
N SER A 214 43.12 -5.09 28.04
CA SER A 214 43.85 -6.01 28.93
C SER A 214 44.60 -5.24 30.03
N LEU A 215 44.47 -5.72 31.27
CA LEU A 215 45.17 -5.22 32.46
C LEU A 215 46.03 -6.35 33.03
N THR A 216 47.35 -6.21 33.01
CA THR A 216 48.29 -7.31 33.36
C THR A 216 49.28 -6.90 34.43
N ASN A 217 49.35 -7.64 35.54
CA ASN A 217 50.27 -7.39 36.66
C ASN A 217 51.66 -8.00 36.39
N ASN A 218 52.49 -7.28 35.60
CA ASN A 218 53.84 -7.70 35.20
C ASN A 218 54.98 -7.01 35.97
N ASP A 219 54.70 -5.92 36.70
CA ASP A 219 55.66 -5.21 37.57
C ASP A 219 55.59 -5.71 39.03
N GLY A 220 55.13 -6.96 39.24
CA GLY A 220 54.78 -7.46 40.56
C GLY A 220 54.81 -8.98 40.69
N LYS A 221 55.76 -9.49 41.48
CA LYS A 221 55.69 -10.83 42.10
C LYS A 221 54.68 -10.93 43.25
N ALA A 222 53.94 -9.85 43.50
CA ALA A 222 52.90 -9.74 44.52
C ALA A 222 51.54 -9.53 43.87
N GLN A 223 50.50 -10.00 44.56
CA GLN A 223 49.12 -9.67 44.23
C GLN A 223 48.87 -8.17 44.46
N THR A 224 48.21 -7.52 43.49
CA THR A 224 47.85 -6.10 43.54
C THR A 224 46.33 -5.91 43.48
N ASP A 225 45.89 -4.70 43.81
CA ASP A 225 44.50 -4.27 43.63
C ASP A 225 44.43 -3.31 42.44
N VAL A 226 43.55 -3.60 41.49
CA VAL A 226 43.15 -2.65 40.43
C VAL A 226 41.73 -2.20 40.67
N THR A 227 41.44 -0.92 40.53
CA THR A 227 40.07 -0.38 40.62
C THR A 227 39.64 0.18 39.29
N ILE A 228 38.46 -0.21 38.79
CA ILE A 228 37.82 0.36 37.61
C ILE A 228 36.70 1.27 38.12
N GLU A 229 36.94 2.58 38.10
CA GLU A 229 36.16 3.56 38.87
C GLU A 229 34.88 4.03 38.16
N GLY A 230 34.87 4.05 36.82
CA GLY A 230 33.72 4.53 36.05
C GLY A 230 34.07 5.00 34.64
N THR A 231 33.05 5.21 33.81
CA THR A 231 33.15 6.06 32.62
C THR A 231 32.87 7.53 33.00
N THR A 232 33.58 8.44 32.35
CA THR A 232 33.55 9.88 32.60
C THR A 232 33.50 10.66 31.28
N GLY A 233 33.14 11.94 31.31
CA GLY A 233 32.93 12.75 30.09
C GLY A 233 31.44 12.87 29.70
N PRO A 234 31.13 13.65 28.64
CA PRO A 234 29.76 14.01 28.29
C PRO A 234 28.92 12.81 27.83
N ASP A 235 29.52 11.88 27.09
CA ASP A 235 28.81 10.74 26.50
C ASP A 235 28.94 9.43 27.30
N ALA A 236 29.48 9.49 28.52
CA ALA A 236 29.85 8.34 29.37
C ALA A 236 28.74 7.29 29.54
N ALA A 237 27.47 7.70 29.52
CA ALA A 237 26.30 6.81 29.62
C ALA A 237 26.13 5.87 28.41
N SER A 238 26.76 6.16 27.27
CA SER A 238 26.75 5.35 26.04
C SER A 238 27.78 4.21 26.06
N PHE A 239 28.60 4.15 27.11
CA PHE A 239 29.68 3.18 27.27
C PHE A 239 29.48 2.37 28.56
N HIS A 240 29.40 1.06 28.42
CA HIS A 240 29.26 0.12 29.53
C HIS A 240 30.51 -0.75 29.61
N TYR A 241 30.94 -1.16 30.81
CA TYR A 241 32.15 -1.95 30.99
C TYR A 241 31.93 -3.05 32.02
N THR A 242 32.64 -4.17 31.87
CA THR A 242 32.67 -5.27 32.85
C THR A 242 34.02 -5.98 32.85
N PRO A 243 34.49 -6.50 33.99
CA PRO A 243 33.97 -6.28 35.35
C PRO A 243 34.19 -4.83 35.84
N ASP A 244 33.59 -4.49 36.99
CA ASP A 244 33.64 -3.18 37.63
C ASP A 244 34.24 -3.22 39.04
N GLY A 245 34.53 -2.04 39.60
CA GLY A 245 34.96 -1.91 40.99
C GLY A 245 36.39 -2.40 41.25
N LYS A 246 36.62 -2.95 42.45
CA LYS A 246 37.95 -3.34 42.95
C LYS A 246 38.23 -4.83 42.70
N ILE A 247 39.32 -5.14 42.03
CA ILE A 247 39.66 -6.49 41.55
C ILE A 247 41.08 -6.89 42.00
N ASP A 248 41.19 -8.08 42.56
CA ASP A 248 42.45 -8.74 42.90
C ASP A 248 43.14 -9.29 41.63
N LEU A 249 44.37 -8.84 41.38
CA LEU A 249 45.23 -9.35 40.31
C LEU A 249 46.50 -9.97 40.88
N GLY A 250 46.64 -11.29 40.75
CA GLY A 250 47.84 -12.03 41.15
C GLY A 250 49.06 -11.72 40.27
N PRO A 251 50.25 -12.24 40.63
CA PRO A 251 51.46 -12.11 39.81
C PRO A 251 51.27 -12.71 38.41
N ASP A 252 51.75 -12.03 37.38
CA ASP A 252 51.64 -12.41 35.96
C ASP A 252 50.19 -12.63 35.45
N GLN A 253 49.18 -12.29 36.25
CA GLN A 253 47.77 -12.44 35.89
C GLN A 253 47.32 -11.31 34.96
N SER A 254 46.52 -11.66 33.95
CA SER A 254 45.78 -10.72 33.11
C SER A 254 44.29 -10.72 33.45
N LEU A 255 43.68 -9.54 33.44
CA LEU A 255 42.25 -9.30 33.43
C LEU A 255 41.87 -8.69 32.07
N THR A 256 40.85 -9.24 31.43
CA THR A 256 40.20 -8.60 30.29
C THR A 256 39.00 -7.80 30.77
N VAL A 257 38.98 -6.50 30.47
CA VAL A 257 37.82 -5.63 30.64
C VAL A 257 37.11 -5.54 29.30
N GLN A 258 35.86 -5.99 29.24
CA GLN A 258 35.00 -5.76 28.09
C GLN A 258 34.43 -4.34 28.17
N VAL A 259 34.41 -3.62 27.05
CA VAL A 259 33.75 -2.31 26.92
C VAL A 259 32.78 -2.37 25.75
N ASP A 260 31.51 -2.09 26.01
CA ASP A 260 30.42 -2.05 25.04
C ASP A 260 30.01 -0.58 24.80
N PHE A 261 29.94 -0.17 23.53
CA PHE A 261 29.43 1.12 23.09
C PHE A 261 28.05 0.96 22.43
N VAL A 262 27.09 1.80 22.83
CA VAL A 262 25.72 1.86 22.28
C VAL A 262 25.35 3.33 22.03
N PRO A 263 25.47 3.85 20.79
CA PRO A 263 25.17 5.25 20.50
C PRO A 263 23.66 5.53 20.55
N ALA A 264 23.23 6.38 21.48
CA ALA A 264 21.82 6.78 21.64
C ALA A 264 21.37 7.96 20.74
N ARG A 265 22.26 8.44 19.85
CA ARG A 265 22.07 9.56 18.92
C ARG A 265 23.02 9.42 17.73
N LEU A 266 22.85 10.24 16.70
CA LEU A 266 23.82 10.36 15.61
C LEU A 266 25.03 11.24 15.99
N GLY A 267 26.11 11.14 15.22
CA GLY A 267 27.33 11.94 15.36
C GLY A 267 28.35 11.36 16.36
N PRO A 268 29.47 12.08 16.61
CA PRO A 268 30.58 11.57 17.45
C PRO A 268 30.21 11.48 18.93
N PHE A 269 30.85 10.55 19.64
CA PHE A 269 30.73 10.31 21.08
C PHE A 269 32.13 10.33 21.72
N ASP A 270 32.26 10.99 22.87
CA ASP A 270 33.53 11.13 23.60
C ASP A 270 33.35 10.89 25.11
N ALA A 271 34.13 9.95 25.65
CA ALA A 271 34.17 9.59 27.07
C ALA A 271 35.55 9.04 27.46
N ALA A 272 35.78 8.78 28.74
CA ALA A 272 36.96 8.06 29.21
C ALA A 272 36.66 7.08 30.34
N LEU A 273 37.17 5.84 30.23
CA LEU A 273 37.15 4.84 31.30
C LEU A 273 38.31 5.12 32.27
N VAL A 274 38.01 5.21 33.57
CA VAL A 274 39.00 5.50 34.60
C VAL A 274 39.42 4.22 35.32
N VAL A 275 40.72 3.93 35.30
CA VAL A 275 41.34 2.74 35.90
C VAL A 275 42.50 3.16 36.82
N VAL A 276 42.49 2.66 38.06
CA VAL A 276 43.56 2.83 39.04
C VAL A 276 44.39 1.53 39.08
N PRO A 277 45.62 1.51 38.54
CA PRO A 277 46.36 0.26 38.29
C PRO A 277 47.15 -0.31 39.47
N CYS A 278 47.12 0.33 40.65
CA CYS A 278 47.64 -0.19 41.93
C CYS A 278 47.07 0.63 43.12
N PRO A 279 47.09 0.14 44.37
CA PRO A 279 46.52 0.84 45.53
C PRO A 279 47.06 2.25 45.80
N THR A 280 48.29 2.54 45.36
CA THR A 280 48.96 3.84 45.52
C THR A 280 49.26 4.53 44.18
N CYS A 281 48.56 4.13 43.11
CA CYS A 281 48.73 4.70 41.78
C CYS A 281 47.76 5.87 41.57
N GLN A 282 48.11 6.79 40.66
CA GLN A 282 47.15 7.78 40.16
C GLN A 282 46.17 7.09 39.19
N PRO A 283 44.91 7.54 39.11
CA PRO A 283 43.98 7.07 38.09
C PRO A 283 44.49 7.36 36.67
N GLN A 284 44.18 6.47 35.73
CA GLN A 284 44.50 6.58 34.31
C GLN A 284 43.21 6.57 33.49
N SER A 285 43.08 7.52 32.56
CA SER A 285 41.88 7.71 31.73
C SER A 285 42.08 7.16 30.32
N ILE A 286 41.54 5.96 30.04
CA ILE A 286 41.50 5.38 28.68
C ILE A 286 40.43 6.11 27.88
N GLN A 287 40.80 6.76 26.77
CA GLN A 287 39.83 7.49 25.94
C GLN A 287 38.91 6.51 25.19
N LEU A 288 37.61 6.79 25.16
CA LEU A 288 36.59 6.00 24.44
C LEU A 288 35.93 6.90 23.40
N THR A 289 36.10 6.57 22.12
CA THR A 289 35.51 7.33 21.01
C THR A 289 34.67 6.45 20.09
N GLY A 290 33.63 7.04 19.51
CA GLY A 290 32.76 6.36 18.55
C GLY A 290 31.91 7.36 17.78
N SER A 291 31.11 6.86 16.84
CA SER A 291 30.19 7.69 16.06
C SER A 291 28.89 6.92 15.81
N GLY A 292 27.77 7.52 16.22
CA GLY A 292 26.45 7.02 15.90
C GLY A 292 26.10 7.34 14.45
N VAL A 293 25.79 6.31 13.67
CA VAL A 293 25.32 6.43 12.28
C VAL A 293 23.95 5.79 12.13
N GLU A 294 23.27 6.11 11.04
CA GLU A 294 22.01 5.45 10.68
C GLU A 294 22.28 4.10 9.99
N ARG A 295 23.32 4.02 9.14
CA ARG A 295 23.61 2.92 8.22
C ARG A 295 25.12 2.69 8.05
N LEU A 296 25.57 1.44 7.89
CA LEU A 296 26.99 1.07 7.72
C LEU A 296 27.45 1.01 6.26
N LEU A 297 26.51 0.98 5.32
CA LEU A 297 26.76 1.15 3.89
C LEU A 297 26.31 2.56 3.45
N ALA A 298 27.14 3.24 2.68
CA ALA A 298 26.75 4.45 1.94
C ALA A 298 26.59 4.09 0.46
N VAL A 299 25.57 4.66 -0.19
CA VAL A 299 25.37 4.55 -1.64
C VAL A 299 25.52 5.95 -2.23
N ASP A 300 26.27 6.08 -3.30
CA ASP A 300 26.59 7.35 -3.96
C ASP A 300 26.42 7.23 -5.50
N PRO A 301 25.63 8.11 -6.14
CA PRO A 301 24.78 9.14 -5.55
C PRO A 301 23.58 8.55 -4.77
N THR A 302 22.98 9.32 -3.88
CA THR A 302 21.76 8.91 -3.15
C THR A 302 20.50 8.96 -4.01
N SER A 303 20.55 9.61 -5.18
CA SER A 303 19.48 9.57 -6.18
C SER A 303 20.00 9.50 -7.61
N LEU A 304 19.24 8.86 -8.49
CA LEU A 304 19.55 8.70 -9.92
C LEU A 304 18.38 9.14 -10.79
N ASP A 305 18.55 10.25 -11.51
CA ASP A 305 17.58 10.66 -12.53
C ASP A 305 18.01 10.19 -13.94
N PHE A 306 17.25 9.24 -14.48
CA PHE A 306 17.36 8.79 -15.85
C PHE A 306 16.71 9.76 -16.85
N GLY A 307 15.95 10.75 -16.37
CA GLY A 307 15.23 11.72 -17.20
C GLY A 307 14.26 11.05 -18.17
N GLN A 308 14.04 11.65 -19.33
CA GLN A 308 13.25 11.06 -20.41
C GLN A 308 14.01 9.90 -21.08
N VAL A 309 13.37 8.73 -21.14
CA VAL A 309 13.86 7.54 -21.86
C VAL A 309 12.74 7.01 -22.74
N ARG A 310 13.04 6.75 -24.01
CA ARG A 310 12.06 6.29 -24.99
C ARG A 310 11.55 4.88 -24.63
N LEU A 311 10.26 4.61 -24.80
CA LEU A 311 9.71 3.28 -24.59
C LEU A 311 10.47 2.21 -25.41
N GLY A 312 10.68 1.04 -24.80
CA GLY A 312 11.45 -0.06 -25.40
C GLY A 312 12.97 0.21 -25.54
N SER A 313 13.44 1.41 -25.22
CA SER A 313 14.87 1.75 -25.11
C SER A 313 15.34 1.62 -23.65
N GLN A 314 16.63 1.84 -23.41
CA GLN A 314 17.19 1.84 -22.06
C GLN A 314 18.19 2.98 -21.86
N ARG A 315 18.34 3.44 -20.61
CA ARG A 315 19.43 4.31 -20.16
C ARG A 315 20.10 3.68 -18.94
N GLU A 316 21.41 3.82 -18.85
CA GLU A 316 22.23 3.31 -17.76
C GLU A 316 22.97 4.46 -17.04
N LEU A 317 23.09 4.33 -15.72
CA LEU A 317 23.79 5.28 -14.85
C LEU A 317 24.63 4.50 -13.82
N PRO A 318 25.85 4.96 -13.49
CA PRO A 318 26.69 4.33 -12.47
C PRO A 318 26.25 4.72 -11.06
N PHE A 319 26.49 3.82 -10.11
CA PHE A 319 26.47 4.11 -8.67
C PHE A 319 27.62 3.38 -7.98
N THR A 320 27.90 3.72 -6.71
CA THR A 320 28.83 2.98 -5.86
C THR A 320 28.21 2.66 -4.50
N VAL A 321 28.65 1.56 -3.90
CA VAL A 321 28.30 1.15 -2.53
C VAL A 321 29.60 1.06 -1.73
N ARG A 322 29.67 1.73 -0.58
CA ARG A 322 30.86 1.82 0.26
C ARG A 322 30.59 1.43 1.71
N ASN A 323 31.43 0.56 2.28
CA ASN A 323 31.42 0.28 3.70
C ASN A 323 32.07 1.44 4.47
N THR A 324 31.30 2.08 5.37
CA THR A 324 31.75 3.22 6.19
C THR A 324 32.14 2.82 7.61
N SER A 325 31.99 1.54 7.97
CA SER A 325 32.34 1.00 9.29
C SER A 325 33.84 0.62 9.39
N LYS A 326 34.25 0.23 10.60
CA LYS A 326 35.57 -0.38 10.86
C LYS A 326 35.56 -1.92 10.81
N LYS A 327 34.44 -2.54 10.45
CA LYS A 327 34.27 -4.00 10.35
C LYS A 327 34.06 -4.42 8.89
N VAL A 328 34.09 -5.72 8.62
CA VAL A 328 33.65 -6.25 7.31
C VAL A 328 32.13 -6.30 7.31
N VAL A 329 31.50 -5.61 6.35
CA VAL A 329 30.04 -5.57 6.16
C VAL A 329 29.71 -6.21 4.83
N ALA A 330 28.70 -7.08 4.78
CA ALA A 330 28.27 -7.75 3.56
C ALA A 330 26.96 -7.17 3.02
N LEU A 331 26.96 -6.78 1.74
CA LEU A 331 25.75 -6.47 0.99
C LEU A 331 25.05 -7.79 0.64
N THR A 332 23.85 -8.01 1.16
CA THR A 332 23.15 -9.32 1.08
C THR A 332 22.20 -9.45 -0.10
N SER A 333 21.74 -8.34 -0.66
CA SER A 333 20.92 -8.26 -1.88
C SER A 333 20.87 -6.82 -2.39
N ILE A 334 20.21 -6.60 -3.54
CA ILE A 334 19.63 -5.31 -3.90
C ILE A 334 18.15 -5.58 -4.17
N GLN A 335 17.25 -4.77 -3.61
CA GLN A 335 15.81 -4.91 -3.76
C GLN A 335 15.27 -3.74 -4.60
N VAL A 336 14.69 -4.06 -5.75
CA VAL A 336 14.11 -3.08 -6.70
C VAL A 336 12.63 -3.42 -6.89
N PRO A 337 11.69 -2.70 -6.24
CA PRO A 337 10.26 -2.99 -6.32
C PRO A 337 9.57 -2.46 -7.59
N ALA A 338 10.29 -2.35 -8.72
CA ALA A 338 9.75 -1.91 -10.02
C ALA A 338 10.44 -2.64 -11.18
N PRO A 339 9.70 -3.20 -12.17
CA PRO A 339 10.29 -4.05 -13.23
C PRO A 339 11.05 -3.27 -14.32
N ASP A 340 10.68 -2.00 -14.56
CA ASP A 340 11.34 -1.13 -15.53
C ASP A 340 12.74 -0.66 -15.07
N PHE A 341 13.10 -0.90 -13.80
CA PHE A 341 14.39 -0.59 -13.20
C PHE A 341 15.16 -1.87 -12.86
N THR A 342 16.45 -1.93 -13.20
CA THR A 342 17.33 -3.05 -12.81
C THR A 342 18.68 -2.54 -12.31
N PHE A 343 19.11 -3.02 -11.14
CA PHE A 343 20.36 -2.63 -10.48
C PHE A 343 21.31 -3.83 -10.38
N GLN A 344 22.57 -3.66 -10.78
CA GLN A 344 23.57 -4.73 -10.81
C GLN A 344 24.91 -4.24 -10.26
N ILE A 345 25.64 -5.12 -9.56
CA ILE A 345 27.01 -4.85 -9.07
C ILE A 345 28.03 -5.43 -10.05
N SER A 346 29.07 -4.65 -10.37
CA SER A 346 30.05 -5.02 -11.39
C SER A 346 30.93 -6.19 -10.95
N GLY A 347 30.87 -7.31 -11.67
CA GLY A 347 31.78 -8.45 -11.53
C GLY A 347 31.41 -9.50 -10.48
N THR A 348 30.29 -9.36 -9.77
CA THR A 348 29.85 -10.31 -8.72
C THR A 348 28.73 -11.23 -9.22
N PRO A 349 28.94 -12.56 -9.32
CA PRO A 349 27.93 -13.48 -9.87
C PRO A 349 26.87 -13.94 -8.86
N ALA A 350 27.02 -13.64 -7.57
CA ALA A 350 26.06 -13.96 -6.51
C ALA A 350 26.23 -13.03 -5.30
N PHE A 351 25.16 -12.88 -4.51
CA PHE A 351 25.19 -12.32 -3.16
C PHE A 351 25.37 -13.43 -2.11
N PRO A 352 25.85 -13.13 -0.88
CA PRO A 352 26.26 -11.82 -0.36
C PRO A 352 27.67 -11.39 -0.81
N VAL A 353 27.90 -10.08 -0.88
CA VAL A 353 29.18 -9.45 -1.27
C VAL A 353 29.80 -8.77 -0.07
N SER A 354 30.91 -9.30 0.43
CA SER A 354 31.64 -8.73 1.59
C SER A 354 32.53 -7.55 1.20
N LEU A 355 32.41 -6.44 1.93
CA LEU A 355 33.22 -5.23 1.77
C LEU A 355 34.09 -5.01 3.01
N ALA A 356 35.40 -4.87 2.82
CA ALA A 356 36.34 -4.50 3.88
C ALA A 356 36.11 -3.04 4.35
N PRO A 357 36.63 -2.64 5.54
CA PRO A 357 36.51 -1.27 6.04
C PRO A 357 36.96 -0.23 5.01
N GLY A 358 36.09 0.73 4.70
CA GLY A 358 36.35 1.81 3.74
C GLY A 358 36.30 1.40 2.26
N GLN A 359 36.13 0.11 1.92
CA GLN A 359 36.06 -0.40 0.55
C GLN A 359 34.79 0.06 -0.16
N SER A 360 34.93 0.50 -1.41
CA SER A 360 33.83 0.73 -2.34
C SER A 360 33.73 -0.39 -3.39
N ILE A 361 32.53 -0.62 -3.92
CA ILE A 361 32.26 -1.39 -5.13
C ILE A 361 31.33 -0.61 -6.05
N SER A 362 31.52 -0.72 -7.36
CA SER A 362 30.69 -0.04 -8.36
C SER A 362 29.54 -0.93 -8.84
N GLY A 363 28.45 -0.29 -9.24
CA GLY A 363 27.33 -0.93 -9.92
C GLY A 363 26.77 -0.06 -11.05
N THR A 364 25.92 -0.67 -11.86
CA THR A 364 25.16 -0.01 -12.92
C THR A 364 23.68 -0.15 -12.61
N ALA A 365 22.98 0.97 -12.61
CA ALA A 365 21.54 1.06 -12.60
C ALA A 365 21.04 1.30 -14.02
N ARG A 366 19.93 0.66 -14.39
CA ARG A 366 19.34 0.71 -15.73
C ARG A 366 17.84 0.99 -15.61
N PHE A 367 17.34 1.94 -16.38
CA PHE A 367 15.92 2.21 -16.58
C PHE A 367 15.55 1.90 -18.03
N ALA A 368 14.48 1.13 -18.23
CA ALA A 368 13.98 0.69 -19.53
C ALA A 368 12.44 0.71 -19.53
N PRO A 369 11.80 1.87 -19.80
CA PRO A 369 10.38 2.05 -19.57
C PRO A 369 9.48 1.23 -20.50
N THR A 370 8.44 0.64 -19.92
CA THR A 370 7.34 -0.05 -20.58
C THR A 370 6.00 0.70 -20.47
N ILE A 371 5.93 1.75 -19.65
CA ILE A 371 4.77 2.66 -19.52
C ILE A 371 5.18 4.13 -19.73
N LEU A 372 4.24 4.91 -20.27
CA LEU A 372 4.41 6.36 -20.49
C LEU A 372 4.34 7.14 -19.17
N GLY A 373 5.04 8.27 -19.12
CA GLY A 373 5.03 9.20 -17.98
C GLY A 373 6.08 8.90 -16.91
N PRO A 374 6.10 9.70 -15.83
CA PRO A 374 7.10 9.61 -14.78
C PRO A 374 6.93 8.36 -13.92
N GLN A 375 8.06 7.76 -13.56
CA GLN A 375 8.18 6.64 -12.63
C GLN A 375 9.23 6.96 -11.57
N GLN A 376 9.03 6.44 -10.36
CA GLN A 376 10.00 6.51 -9.26
C GLN A 376 10.06 5.16 -8.55
N VAL A 377 11.25 4.76 -8.10
CA VAL A 377 11.46 3.57 -7.27
C VAL A 377 12.44 3.86 -6.13
N HIS A 378 12.11 3.39 -4.93
CA HIS A 378 13.02 3.37 -3.79
C HIS A 378 13.76 2.03 -3.77
N VAL A 379 15.09 2.06 -3.87
CA VAL A 379 15.94 0.86 -4.00
C VAL A 379 16.71 0.64 -2.72
N THR A 380 16.61 -0.56 -2.13
CA THR A 380 17.30 -0.88 -0.87
C THR A 380 18.48 -1.83 -1.07
N PHE A 381 19.47 -1.69 -0.19
CA PHE A 381 20.75 -2.39 -0.19
C PHE A 381 20.98 -2.99 1.21
N PRO A 382 20.36 -4.15 1.54
CA PRO A 382 20.41 -4.69 2.89
C PRO A 382 21.80 -5.20 3.29
N ALA A 383 22.30 -4.75 4.43
CA ALA A 383 23.58 -5.14 5.02
C ALA A 383 23.44 -6.39 5.91
N SER A 384 24.58 -7.02 6.25
CA SER A 384 24.67 -8.08 7.26
C SER A 384 24.42 -7.60 8.69
N ASP A 385 24.69 -6.32 8.93
CA ASP A 385 24.70 -5.67 10.23
C ASP A 385 24.34 -4.19 10.05
N GLY A 386 23.29 -3.74 10.76
CA GLY A 386 22.75 -2.38 10.65
C GLY A 386 21.63 -2.20 9.61
N ALA A 387 21.12 -0.97 9.52
CA ALA A 387 20.04 -0.62 8.59
C ALA A 387 20.47 -0.75 7.11
N PRO A 388 19.54 -1.09 6.20
CA PRO A 388 19.81 -1.09 4.76
C PRO A 388 20.24 0.30 4.28
N ALA A 389 21.17 0.35 3.34
CA ALA A 389 21.35 1.58 2.57
C ALA A 389 20.25 1.70 1.50
N ALA A 390 20.08 2.89 0.92
CA ALA A 390 19.01 3.17 -0.01
C ALA A 390 19.42 4.22 -1.05
N LEU A 391 18.74 4.20 -2.18
CA LEU A 391 18.87 5.13 -3.31
C LEU A 391 17.51 5.30 -3.97
N ASP A 392 17.12 6.54 -4.29
CA ASP A 392 15.91 6.83 -5.06
C ASP A 392 16.22 6.95 -6.56
N ALA A 393 15.46 6.30 -7.43
CA ALA A 393 15.63 6.40 -8.88
C ALA A 393 14.37 6.93 -9.56
N THR A 394 14.53 7.88 -10.48
CA THR A 394 13.47 8.50 -11.26
C THR A 394 13.74 8.37 -12.76
N GLY A 395 12.67 8.31 -13.55
CA GLY A 395 12.76 8.35 -15.01
C GLY A 395 11.37 8.56 -15.61
N SER A 396 11.28 8.94 -16.87
CA SER A 396 10.01 9.17 -17.56
C SER A 396 9.98 8.47 -18.90
N GLY A 397 8.98 7.59 -19.10
CA GLY A 397 8.74 6.91 -20.36
C GLY A 397 8.09 7.84 -21.36
N TYR A 398 8.67 7.96 -22.56
CA TYR A 398 8.13 8.81 -23.63
C TYR A 398 8.24 8.14 -25.01
N GLY A 399 7.62 8.75 -26.00
CA GLY A 399 7.63 8.33 -27.40
C GLY A 399 6.24 8.06 -27.96
N PRO A 400 6.13 7.80 -29.27
CA PRO A 400 4.87 7.53 -29.95
C PRO A 400 4.36 6.13 -29.63
N VAL A 401 3.04 6.00 -29.50
CA VAL A 401 2.34 4.73 -29.32
C VAL A 401 1.17 4.68 -30.30
N LEU A 402 1.06 3.61 -31.08
CA LEU A 402 -0.02 3.46 -32.07
C LEU A 402 -1.24 2.75 -31.47
N SER A 403 -2.37 3.45 -31.39
CA SER A 403 -3.69 2.84 -31.26
C SER A 403 -4.38 2.73 -32.63
N ALA A 404 -5.16 1.67 -32.85
CA ALA A 404 -5.95 1.48 -34.06
C ALA A 404 -7.36 1.01 -33.71
N THR A 405 -8.37 1.72 -34.22
CA THR A 405 -9.78 1.52 -33.88
C THR A 405 -10.65 1.43 -35.14
N PRO A 406 -11.47 0.38 -35.31
CA PRO A 406 -11.58 -0.82 -34.47
C PRO A 406 -10.48 -1.85 -34.76
N ASN A 407 -9.99 -2.52 -33.73
CA ASN A 407 -9.09 -3.68 -33.84
C ASN A 407 -9.66 -4.84 -32.99
N PRO A 408 -10.12 -5.96 -33.57
CA PRO A 408 -10.13 -6.29 -35.00
C PRO A 408 -11.11 -5.45 -35.84
N LEU A 409 -10.88 -5.39 -37.15
CA LEU A 409 -11.70 -4.68 -38.12
C LEU A 409 -12.72 -5.64 -38.77
N ASN A 410 -14.01 -5.35 -38.63
CA ASN A 410 -15.07 -6.06 -39.35
C ASN A 410 -15.66 -5.13 -40.43
N VAL A 411 -15.54 -5.52 -41.70
CA VAL A 411 -16.13 -4.78 -42.84
C VAL A 411 -17.65 -4.96 -42.88
N GLY A 412 -18.16 -6.05 -42.28
CA GLY A 412 -19.56 -6.43 -42.26
C GLY A 412 -19.93 -7.45 -43.34
N PRO A 413 -21.24 -7.71 -43.55
CA PRO A 413 -21.69 -8.51 -44.67
C PRO A 413 -21.52 -7.75 -45.99
N THR A 414 -21.21 -8.47 -47.07
CA THR A 414 -20.98 -7.94 -48.41
C THR A 414 -21.57 -8.90 -49.45
N ALA A 415 -22.21 -8.39 -50.50
CA ALA A 415 -22.70 -9.24 -51.59
C ALA A 415 -21.56 -9.66 -52.55
N THR A 416 -21.62 -10.88 -53.09
CA THR A 416 -20.71 -11.32 -54.16
C THR A 416 -20.66 -10.30 -55.30
N GLY A 417 -19.51 -10.10 -55.94
CA GLY A 417 -19.34 -9.17 -57.06
C GLY A 417 -19.60 -7.69 -56.71
N THR A 418 -19.57 -7.31 -55.44
CA THR A 418 -19.64 -5.91 -54.99
C THR A 418 -18.49 -5.59 -54.05
N THR A 419 -18.08 -4.33 -53.98
CA THR A 419 -16.97 -3.86 -53.13
C THR A 419 -17.52 -3.07 -51.94
N ARG A 420 -17.39 -3.58 -50.72
CA ARG A 420 -17.71 -2.84 -49.48
C ARG A 420 -16.43 -2.34 -48.82
N THR A 421 -16.46 -1.11 -48.30
CA THR A 421 -15.34 -0.50 -47.57
C THR A 421 -15.64 -0.33 -46.09
N LYS A 422 -14.58 -0.22 -45.27
CA LYS A 422 -14.64 0.19 -43.85
C LYS A 422 -13.39 1.00 -43.49
N LYS A 423 -13.57 2.05 -42.67
CA LYS A 423 -12.48 2.91 -42.19
C LYS A 423 -11.88 2.33 -40.90
N LEU A 424 -10.56 2.26 -40.85
CA LEU A 424 -9.74 2.01 -39.67
C LEU A 424 -9.06 3.34 -39.28
N VAL A 425 -9.33 3.85 -38.09
CA VAL A 425 -8.69 5.05 -37.57
C VAL A 425 -7.42 4.65 -36.83
N LEU A 426 -6.31 5.32 -37.14
CA LEU A 426 -5.05 5.23 -36.41
C LEU A 426 -4.90 6.48 -35.56
N THR A 427 -4.43 6.35 -34.31
CA THR A 427 -4.23 7.48 -33.40
C THR A 427 -2.89 7.36 -32.70
N ASN A 428 -2.11 8.45 -32.65
CA ASN A 428 -0.97 8.53 -31.74
C ASN A 428 -1.47 8.77 -30.31
N VAL A 429 -1.33 7.76 -29.45
CA VAL A 429 -1.66 7.81 -28.01
C VAL A 429 -0.40 7.84 -27.14
N GLY A 430 0.75 8.15 -27.74
CA GLY A 430 2.04 8.30 -27.06
C GLY A 430 2.14 9.56 -26.21
N LEU A 431 3.33 9.78 -25.66
CA LEU A 431 3.68 10.99 -24.92
C LEU A 431 4.98 11.58 -25.50
N ASP A 432 4.89 12.74 -26.13
CA ASP A 432 6.06 13.51 -26.57
C ASP A 432 6.00 14.93 -26.01
N PRO A 433 6.65 15.20 -24.87
CA PRO A 433 6.72 16.53 -24.28
C PRO A 433 7.70 17.48 -25.02
N ALA A 434 8.46 16.98 -26.01
CA ALA A 434 9.50 17.71 -26.73
C ALA A 434 9.15 18.00 -28.20
N GLN A 435 8.08 17.40 -28.73
CA GLN A 435 7.59 17.56 -30.12
C GLN A 435 8.70 17.26 -31.15
N SER A 436 9.24 16.05 -31.06
CA SER A 436 10.50 15.62 -31.69
C SER A 436 10.53 14.16 -32.17
N ASP A 437 9.56 13.34 -31.74
CA ASP A 437 9.43 11.90 -32.02
C ASP A 437 7.97 11.54 -32.39
N PRO A 438 7.42 12.13 -33.48
CA PRO A 438 6.05 11.89 -33.90
C PRO A 438 5.84 10.44 -34.35
N LEU A 439 4.59 9.96 -34.32
CA LEU A 439 4.27 8.61 -34.79
C LEU A 439 4.38 8.52 -36.32
N ILE A 440 5.20 7.58 -36.79
CA ILE A 440 5.46 7.30 -38.20
C ILE A 440 5.12 5.83 -38.50
N VAL A 441 4.31 5.62 -39.53
CA VAL A 441 4.04 4.31 -40.15
C VAL A 441 5.03 4.10 -41.29
N ASN A 442 5.99 3.21 -41.09
CA ASN A 442 7.09 2.92 -42.01
C ASN A 442 6.64 2.12 -43.25
N SER A 443 5.70 1.20 -43.06
CA SER A 443 5.10 0.39 -44.13
C SER A 443 3.73 -0.14 -43.73
N ILE A 444 2.88 -0.42 -44.73
CA ILE A 444 1.57 -1.06 -44.57
C ILE A 444 1.49 -2.22 -45.57
N ALA A 445 1.07 -3.38 -45.10
CA ALA A 445 0.82 -4.58 -45.90
C ALA A 445 -0.53 -5.21 -45.52
N LEU A 446 -1.11 -6.00 -46.42
CA LEU A 446 -2.35 -6.74 -46.19
C LEU A 446 -2.12 -8.23 -46.51
N GLU A 447 -2.02 -9.05 -45.48
CA GLU A 447 -1.80 -10.49 -45.58
C GLU A 447 -3.16 -11.21 -45.70
N SER A 448 -3.38 -11.97 -46.76
CA SER A 448 -4.57 -12.83 -46.92
C SER A 448 -4.27 -14.04 -47.80
N SER A 449 -5.04 -15.11 -47.65
CA SER A 449 -5.09 -16.23 -48.61
C SER A 449 -5.71 -15.83 -49.94
N ASP A 450 -6.57 -14.80 -49.95
CA ASP A 450 -7.40 -14.39 -51.08
C ASP A 450 -7.10 -12.92 -51.50
N PRO A 451 -5.85 -12.60 -51.91
CA PRO A 451 -5.42 -11.21 -52.15
C PRO A 451 -6.11 -10.51 -53.32
N SER A 452 -6.93 -11.21 -54.12
CA SER A 452 -7.79 -10.60 -55.15
C SER A 452 -9.14 -10.12 -54.63
N GLU A 453 -9.57 -10.55 -53.43
CA GLU A 453 -10.81 -10.08 -52.79
C GLU A 453 -10.55 -8.95 -51.78
N TRP A 454 -9.29 -8.66 -51.44
CA TRP A 454 -8.91 -7.73 -50.37
C TRP A 454 -8.00 -6.62 -50.89
N SER A 455 -8.31 -5.36 -50.57
CA SER A 455 -7.42 -4.23 -50.85
C SER A 455 -7.53 -3.14 -49.78
N PHE A 456 -6.63 -2.16 -49.81
CA PHE A 456 -6.68 -1.00 -48.93
C PHE A 456 -6.20 0.27 -49.63
N THR A 457 -6.68 1.41 -49.13
CA THR A 457 -6.23 2.75 -49.50
C THR A 457 -5.73 3.45 -48.25
N ALA A 458 -4.49 3.94 -48.29
CA ALA A 458 -3.84 4.69 -47.21
C ALA A 458 -2.93 5.78 -47.81
N PRO A 459 -2.51 6.79 -47.04
CA PRO A 459 -1.43 7.69 -47.43
C PRO A 459 -0.12 6.93 -47.70
N GLY A 460 0.73 7.48 -48.56
CA GLY A 460 2.00 6.86 -48.93
C GLY A 460 2.99 6.80 -47.77
N THR A 461 3.66 5.66 -47.60
CA THR A 461 4.63 5.43 -46.52
C THR A 461 6.05 5.85 -46.91
N PRO A 462 6.88 6.39 -46.00
CA PRO A 462 6.62 6.59 -44.57
C PRO A 462 5.58 7.68 -44.30
N TRP A 463 4.59 7.37 -43.47
CA TRP A 463 3.43 8.22 -43.21
C TRP A 463 3.44 8.69 -41.74
N THR A 464 3.64 9.99 -41.55
CA THR A 464 3.56 10.64 -40.24
C THR A 464 2.10 10.84 -39.84
N ILE A 465 1.69 10.24 -38.72
CA ILE A 465 0.40 10.48 -38.03
C ILE A 465 0.47 11.79 -37.21
N GLY A 466 1.66 12.13 -36.71
CA GLY A 466 1.96 13.38 -36.02
C GLY A 466 2.18 13.22 -34.52
N GLU A 467 2.04 14.34 -33.81
CA GLU A 467 2.10 14.46 -32.35
C GLU A 467 1.01 13.62 -31.64
N PRO A 468 1.09 13.43 -30.31
CA PRO A 468 0.02 12.83 -29.52
C PRO A 468 -1.35 13.48 -29.79
N GLY A 469 -2.38 12.65 -29.96
CA GLY A 469 -3.71 13.07 -30.41
C GLY A 469 -3.87 13.18 -31.93
N GLY A 470 -2.77 13.14 -32.71
CA GLY A 470 -2.82 13.06 -34.17
C GLY A 470 -3.50 11.78 -34.67
N THR A 471 -4.27 11.89 -35.75
CA THR A 471 -5.07 10.80 -36.31
C THR A 471 -4.84 10.58 -37.80
N GLY A 472 -4.89 9.32 -38.23
CA GLY A 472 -4.89 8.90 -39.63
C GLY A 472 -6.07 7.96 -39.93
N THR A 473 -6.32 7.68 -41.21
CA THR A 473 -7.33 6.69 -41.63
C THR A 473 -6.81 5.81 -42.75
N ILE A 474 -7.01 4.50 -42.61
CA ILE A 474 -6.86 3.51 -43.68
C ILE A 474 -8.27 3.06 -44.07
N VAL A 475 -8.56 3.02 -45.36
CA VAL A 475 -9.80 2.43 -45.89
C VAL A 475 -9.49 1.02 -46.35
N VAL A 476 -10.07 0.01 -45.72
CA VAL A 476 -9.96 -1.39 -46.17
C VAL A 476 -11.20 -1.76 -46.97
N ALA A 477 -11.02 -2.50 -48.07
CA ALA A 477 -12.07 -2.90 -48.99
C ALA A 477 -12.13 -4.43 -49.13
N TYR A 478 -13.35 -4.96 -49.22
CA TYR A 478 -13.62 -6.37 -49.49
C TYR A 478 -14.53 -6.53 -50.71
N SER A 479 -14.09 -7.37 -51.66
CA SER A 479 -14.65 -7.57 -53.00
C SER A 479 -14.87 -9.06 -53.29
N PRO A 480 -15.80 -9.74 -52.59
CA PRO A 480 -15.94 -11.19 -52.64
C PRO A 480 -16.38 -11.74 -53.99
N THR A 481 -15.79 -12.87 -54.40
CA THR A 481 -16.20 -13.63 -55.59
C THR A 481 -17.11 -14.82 -55.27
N VAL A 482 -17.02 -15.36 -54.05
CA VAL A 482 -17.79 -16.53 -53.59
C VAL A 482 -18.28 -16.31 -52.16
N ALA A 483 -19.51 -16.73 -51.84
CA ALA A 483 -20.09 -16.65 -50.50
C ALA A 483 -19.32 -17.54 -49.49
N ARG A 484 -18.61 -16.90 -48.56
CA ARG A 484 -17.84 -17.48 -47.45
C ARG A 484 -17.51 -16.39 -46.41
N ILE A 485 -16.92 -16.77 -45.28
CA ILE A 485 -16.24 -15.78 -44.42
C ILE A 485 -14.88 -15.48 -45.06
N GLY A 486 -14.61 -14.21 -45.33
CA GLY A 486 -13.30 -13.73 -45.78
C GLY A 486 -12.46 -13.24 -44.60
N THR A 487 -11.15 -13.49 -44.63
CA THR A 487 -10.20 -13.02 -43.62
C THR A 487 -8.93 -12.44 -44.24
N ALA A 488 -8.37 -11.44 -43.55
CA ALA A 488 -7.06 -10.86 -43.84
C ALA A 488 -6.42 -10.36 -42.52
N THR A 489 -5.16 -9.92 -42.57
CA THR A 489 -4.51 -9.17 -41.49
C THR A 489 -3.83 -7.94 -42.10
N LEU A 490 -4.23 -6.75 -41.65
CA LEU A 490 -3.52 -5.52 -41.99
C LEU A 490 -2.32 -5.40 -41.05
N VAL A 491 -1.13 -5.20 -41.61
CA VAL A 491 0.14 -5.20 -40.89
C VAL A 491 0.81 -3.86 -41.10
N LEU A 492 1.11 -3.16 -40.01
CA LEU A 492 1.71 -1.83 -40.01
C LEU A 492 3.05 -1.90 -39.28
N SER A 493 4.14 -1.52 -39.93
CA SER A 493 5.41 -1.27 -39.24
C SER A 493 5.49 0.19 -38.83
N THR A 494 5.98 0.48 -37.62
CA THR A 494 5.96 1.83 -37.03
C THR A 494 7.27 2.14 -36.29
N ASN A 495 7.41 3.38 -35.81
CA ASN A 495 8.41 3.75 -34.79
C ASN A 495 7.88 3.62 -33.35
N ASP A 496 6.77 2.91 -33.10
CA ASP A 496 6.32 2.58 -31.75
C ASP A 496 7.40 1.75 -31.03
N GLY A 497 7.78 2.16 -29.82
CA GLY A 497 8.90 1.57 -29.08
C GLY A 497 8.63 0.16 -28.54
N LEU A 498 7.36 -0.19 -28.29
CA LEU A 498 6.96 -1.50 -27.74
C LEU A 498 6.25 -2.35 -28.80
N HIS A 499 5.57 -1.71 -29.74
CA HIS A 499 4.79 -2.35 -30.78
C HIS A 499 5.21 -1.89 -32.20
N PRO A 500 6.49 -2.04 -32.59
CA PRO A 500 7.01 -1.62 -33.92
C PRO A 500 6.41 -2.41 -35.10
N THR A 501 5.52 -3.37 -34.83
CA THR A 501 4.64 -3.99 -35.81
C THR A 501 3.26 -4.24 -35.19
N LEU A 502 2.26 -3.49 -35.63
CA LEU A 502 0.86 -3.73 -35.29
C LEU A 502 0.22 -4.66 -36.32
N ARG A 503 -0.57 -5.63 -35.85
CA ARG A 503 -1.33 -6.56 -36.70
C ARG A 503 -2.81 -6.43 -36.34
N VAL A 504 -3.62 -5.93 -37.27
CA VAL A 504 -5.08 -5.77 -37.14
C VAL A 504 -5.76 -6.88 -37.93
N PRO A 505 -6.40 -7.87 -37.28
CA PRO A 505 -7.19 -8.89 -37.99
C PRO A 505 -8.38 -8.23 -38.69
N VAL A 506 -8.62 -8.60 -39.95
CA VAL A 506 -9.73 -8.10 -40.76
C VAL A 506 -10.66 -9.25 -41.15
N SER A 507 -11.97 -9.03 -41.06
CA SER A 507 -13.00 -10.02 -41.39
C SER A 507 -14.19 -9.42 -42.14
N ALA A 508 -14.86 -10.26 -42.93
CA ALA A 508 -16.10 -9.94 -43.63
C ALA A 508 -16.92 -11.20 -43.92
N LEU A 509 -18.23 -11.06 -44.16
CA LEU A 509 -19.11 -12.16 -44.55
C LEU A 509 -19.64 -11.96 -45.98
N ALA A 510 -19.14 -12.74 -46.92
CA ALA A 510 -19.67 -12.76 -48.28
C ALA A 510 -20.98 -13.57 -48.34
N ARG A 511 -22.05 -12.95 -48.85
CA ARG A 511 -23.33 -13.59 -49.17
C ARG A 511 -23.59 -13.51 -50.66
N ASP A 512 -24.17 -14.55 -51.25
CA ASP A 512 -24.79 -14.42 -52.58
C ASP A 512 -26.24 -13.96 -52.39
N LEU A 513 -26.63 -12.93 -53.14
CA LEU A 513 -27.89 -12.19 -52.98
C LEU A 513 -28.36 -11.68 -54.34
N ALA A 514 -29.67 -11.61 -54.53
CA ALA A 514 -30.27 -10.87 -55.64
C ALA A 514 -29.92 -9.36 -55.55
N PRO A 515 -29.93 -8.62 -56.67
CA PRO A 515 -29.62 -7.19 -56.65
C PRO A 515 -30.61 -6.41 -55.78
N CYS A 516 -30.10 -5.70 -54.77
CA CYS A 516 -30.91 -4.83 -53.92
C CYS A 516 -31.68 -3.79 -54.75
N GLN A 517 -32.97 -3.63 -54.43
CA GLN A 517 -33.88 -2.62 -54.99
C GLN A 517 -34.41 -1.77 -53.83
N VAL A 518 -34.27 -0.45 -53.94
CA VAL A 518 -34.57 0.48 -52.84
C VAL A 518 -35.41 1.65 -53.32
N SER A 519 -36.44 2.01 -52.55
CA SER A 519 -37.15 3.28 -52.67
C SER A 519 -36.75 4.22 -51.53
N ILE A 520 -36.84 5.53 -51.78
CA ILE A 520 -36.48 6.59 -50.82
C ILE A 520 -37.75 7.38 -50.51
N LEU A 521 -38.16 7.39 -49.24
CA LEU A 521 -39.35 8.11 -48.76
C LEU A 521 -38.95 9.29 -47.85
N PRO A 522 -39.68 10.44 -47.90
CA PRO A 522 -40.84 10.72 -48.75
C PRO A 522 -40.49 10.97 -50.23
N GLY A 523 -39.22 11.15 -50.55
CA GLY A 523 -38.74 11.31 -51.93
C GLY A 523 -37.22 11.52 -52.01
N ASN A 524 -36.73 11.72 -53.22
CA ASN A 524 -35.35 12.10 -53.52
C ASN A 524 -35.39 13.26 -54.55
N PRO A 525 -34.93 14.49 -54.23
CA PRO A 525 -34.24 14.89 -53.01
C PRO A 525 -35.11 14.88 -51.74
N VAL A 526 -34.44 14.83 -50.59
CA VAL A 526 -35.02 15.08 -49.27
C VAL A 526 -35.03 16.60 -49.05
N ASP A 527 -36.23 17.18 -48.96
CA ASP A 527 -36.43 18.62 -48.87
C ASP A 527 -36.60 19.08 -47.42
N PHE A 528 -35.71 19.97 -46.98
CA PHE A 528 -35.76 20.58 -45.65
C PHE A 528 -36.71 21.78 -45.57
N GLY A 529 -37.24 22.26 -46.70
CA GLY A 529 -38.15 23.40 -46.78
C GLY A 529 -37.49 24.73 -46.40
N ALA A 530 -38.32 25.69 -46.00
CA ALA A 530 -37.88 27.01 -45.55
C ALA A 530 -37.54 27.02 -44.05
N VAL A 531 -36.25 27.01 -43.72
CA VAL A 531 -35.71 26.92 -42.35
C VAL A 531 -35.10 28.25 -41.93
N LYS A 532 -35.40 28.71 -40.71
CA LYS A 532 -34.93 30.00 -40.21
C LYS A 532 -33.40 30.03 -40.09
N THR A 533 -32.77 31.12 -40.52
CA THR A 533 -31.30 31.23 -40.47
C THR A 533 -30.75 31.11 -39.04
N PHE A 534 -29.67 30.33 -38.91
CA PHE A 534 -29.05 29.91 -37.65
C PHE A 534 -29.90 29.02 -36.71
N ASP A 535 -31.13 28.65 -37.09
CA ASP A 535 -31.91 27.64 -36.38
C ASP A 535 -31.65 26.26 -37.01
N GLN A 536 -31.23 25.28 -36.20
CA GLN A 536 -31.09 23.90 -36.66
C GLN A 536 -32.47 23.23 -36.83
N THR A 537 -32.67 22.55 -37.96
CA THR A 537 -33.69 21.51 -38.12
C THR A 537 -33.06 20.11 -38.18
N VAL A 538 -33.85 19.08 -37.89
CA VAL A 538 -33.50 17.69 -38.19
C VAL A 538 -34.69 17.07 -38.93
N GLN A 539 -34.40 16.43 -40.06
CA GLN A 539 -35.36 15.58 -40.76
C GLN A 539 -34.77 14.17 -40.90
N GLY A 540 -35.58 13.26 -41.42
CA GLY A 540 -35.08 11.98 -41.90
C GLY A 540 -35.83 11.48 -43.12
N PHE A 541 -35.21 10.48 -43.76
CA PHE A 541 -35.74 9.75 -44.90
C PHE A 541 -35.68 8.25 -44.62
N GLU A 542 -36.52 7.47 -45.29
CA GLU A 542 -36.54 6.01 -45.19
C GLU A 542 -35.98 5.39 -46.47
N LEU A 543 -35.09 4.41 -46.32
CA LEU A 543 -34.70 3.49 -47.38
C LEU A 543 -35.53 2.21 -47.22
N VAL A 544 -36.42 1.91 -48.16
CA VAL A 544 -37.30 0.73 -48.12
C VAL A 544 -36.81 -0.33 -49.11
N ASN A 545 -36.70 -1.58 -48.68
CA ASN A 545 -36.26 -2.68 -49.54
C ASN A 545 -37.43 -3.29 -50.32
N GLU A 546 -37.54 -2.94 -51.60
CA GLU A 546 -38.53 -3.45 -52.56
C GLU A 546 -38.12 -4.82 -53.17
N GLY A 547 -36.90 -5.28 -52.87
CA GLY A 547 -36.29 -6.48 -53.42
C GLY A 547 -36.80 -7.79 -52.82
N GLN A 548 -36.30 -8.91 -53.35
CA GLN A 548 -36.66 -10.27 -52.91
C GLN A 548 -35.68 -10.86 -51.88
N ASP A 549 -34.54 -10.23 -51.67
CA ASP A 549 -33.46 -10.62 -50.75
C ASP A 549 -33.11 -9.48 -49.79
N ASP A 550 -32.25 -9.76 -48.81
CA ASP A 550 -31.67 -8.73 -47.94
C ASP A 550 -30.89 -7.65 -48.71
N CYS A 551 -31.31 -6.39 -48.60
CA CYS A 551 -30.49 -5.25 -48.96
C CYS A 551 -29.46 -4.98 -47.85
N ILE A 552 -28.17 -4.99 -48.18
CA ILE A 552 -27.10 -4.57 -47.28
C ILE A 552 -26.68 -3.15 -47.65
N PHE A 553 -26.73 -2.24 -46.68
CA PHE A 553 -26.17 -0.89 -46.80
C PHE A 553 -24.86 -0.74 -46.03
N GLY A 554 -23.99 0.12 -46.56
CA GLY A 554 -22.75 0.55 -45.89
C GLY A 554 -22.99 1.68 -44.91
N ASP A 555 -21.96 2.05 -44.17
CA ASP A 555 -21.97 3.31 -43.42
C ASP A 555 -22.01 4.46 -44.44
N PRO A 556 -22.92 5.43 -44.34
CA PRO A 556 -23.02 6.51 -45.30
C PRO A 556 -21.98 7.61 -45.13
N GLU A 557 -21.79 8.37 -46.21
CA GLU A 557 -20.90 9.53 -46.27
C GLU A 557 -21.64 10.72 -46.87
N ILE A 558 -21.55 11.89 -46.25
CA ILE A 558 -22.04 13.15 -46.82
C ILE A 558 -20.98 13.63 -47.81
N LEU A 559 -21.28 13.51 -49.12
CA LEU A 559 -20.36 13.88 -50.20
C LEU A 559 -20.31 15.39 -50.44
N SER A 560 -21.41 16.10 -50.17
CA SER A 560 -21.54 17.53 -50.41
C SER A 560 -22.59 18.18 -49.50
N GLY A 561 -22.54 19.51 -49.37
CA GLY A 561 -23.51 20.29 -48.60
C GLY A 561 -23.12 20.59 -47.14
N GLY A 562 -22.07 19.96 -46.61
CA GLY A 562 -21.45 20.37 -45.35
C GLY A 562 -20.81 21.78 -45.46
N PRO A 563 -20.71 22.55 -44.37
CA PRO A 563 -21.12 22.21 -43.01
C PRO A 563 -22.63 22.36 -42.75
N ALA A 564 -23.41 22.90 -43.68
CA ALA A 564 -24.82 23.19 -43.47
C ALA A 564 -25.67 21.92 -43.29
N PHE A 565 -25.35 20.84 -44.03
CA PHE A 565 -25.86 19.49 -43.77
C PHE A 565 -24.84 18.66 -42.99
N TYR A 566 -25.27 18.03 -41.89
CA TYR A 566 -24.41 17.22 -41.02
C TYR A 566 -25.19 16.10 -40.33
N TRP A 567 -24.48 15.12 -39.77
CA TRP A 567 -25.08 14.08 -38.94
C TRP A 567 -25.50 14.65 -37.58
N PRO A 568 -26.69 14.34 -37.04
CA PRO A 568 -27.05 14.69 -35.66
C PRO A 568 -25.97 14.21 -34.67
N GLY A 569 -25.50 15.11 -33.81
CA GLY A 569 -24.37 14.84 -32.88
C GLY A 569 -23.01 14.60 -33.56
N ASN A 570 -22.88 14.84 -34.87
CA ASN A 570 -21.73 14.50 -35.72
C ASN A 570 -21.40 12.98 -35.80
N VAL A 571 -22.34 12.11 -35.42
CA VAL A 571 -22.17 10.64 -35.48
C VAL A 571 -22.86 10.08 -36.72
N PRO A 572 -22.14 9.55 -37.74
CA PRO A 572 -22.78 8.87 -38.85
C PRO A 572 -23.49 7.59 -38.37
N PRO A 573 -24.69 7.27 -38.90
CA PRO A 573 -25.34 6.00 -38.61
C PRO A 573 -24.52 4.83 -39.17
N GLN A 574 -24.63 3.64 -38.59
CA GLN A 574 -23.95 2.46 -39.12
C GLN A 574 -24.76 1.82 -40.26
N GLY A 575 -24.07 1.19 -41.23
CA GLY A 575 -24.71 0.46 -42.32
C GLY A 575 -25.50 -0.76 -41.82
N ARG A 576 -26.82 -0.77 -42.07
CA ARG A 576 -27.76 -1.83 -41.66
C ARG A 576 -28.03 -2.83 -42.80
N GLN A 577 -28.57 -3.99 -42.44
CA GLN A 577 -29.18 -4.95 -43.38
C GLN A 577 -30.72 -4.82 -43.28
N ILE A 578 -31.39 -4.68 -44.41
CA ILE A 578 -32.84 -4.50 -44.51
C ILE A 578 -33.45 -5.73 -45.21
N LYS A 579 -34.39 -6.41 -44.56
CA LYS A 579 -35.15 -7.53 -45.15
C LYS A 579 -36.14 -7.05 -46.22
N PRO A 580 -36.58 -7.90 -47.16
CA PRO A 580 -37.67 -7.58 -48.08
C PRO A 580 -38.89 -6.98 -47.38
N GLY A 581 -39.41 -5.86 -47.90
CA GLY A 581 -40.54 -5.12 -47.33
C GLY A 581 -40.25 -4.39 -46.01
N ALA A 582 -39.03 -4.45 -45.48
CA ALA A 582 -38.61 -3.65 -44.33
C ALA A 582 -37.94 -2.33 -44.79
N ARG A 583 -37.70 -1.45 -43.82
CA ARG A 583 -37.13 -0.11 -44.02
C ARG A 583 -36.01 0.20 -43.01
N MET A 584 -35.16 1.15 -43.33
CA MET A 584 -34.31 1.83 -42.35
C MET A 584 -34.45 3.35 -42.50
N SER A 585 -34.56 4.04 -41.37
CA SER A 585 -34.67 5.50 -41.34
C SER A 585 -33.32 6.13 -41.04
N VAL A 586 -33.03 7.25 -41.69
CA VAL A 586 -31.77 7.98 -41.59
C VAL A 586 -32.07 9.44 -41.26
N ARG A 587 -31.42 9.98 -40.22
CA ARG A 587 -31.62 11.35 -39.74
C ARG A 587 -30.47 12.25 -40.20
N ILE A 588 -30.78 13.44 -40.71
CA ILE A 588 -29.82 14.47 -41.15
C ILE A 588 -30.22 15.80 -40.49
N ALA A 589 -29.23 16.51 -39.95
CA ALA A 589 -29.38 17.89 -39.47
C ALA A 589 -29.10 18.89 -40.59
N PHE A 590 -29.83 20.00 -40.60
CA PHE A 590 -29.60 21.14 -41.49
C PHE A 590 -29.62 22.45 -40.70
N ASN A 591 -28.61 23.29 -40.91
CA ASN A 591 -28.49 24.61 -40.29
C ASN A 591 -28.05 25.65 -41.34
N PRO A 592 -28.97 26.49 -41.85
CA PRO A 592 -28.63 27.50 -42.85
C PRO A 592 -28.09 28.79 -42.21
N GLU A 593 -26.81 29.07 -42.44
CA GLU A 593 -26.15 30.32 -42.01
C GLU A 593 -26.60 31.58 -42.79
N ALA A 594 -27.27 31.42 -43.94
CA ALA A 594 -27.64 32.52 -44.83
C ALA A 594 -28.96 32.27 -45.58
N GLU A 595 -29.64 33.34 -45.99
CA GLU A 595 -30.87 33.28 -46.79
C GLU A 595 -30.55 32.96 -48.26
N ARG A 596 -30.47 31.67 -48.58
CA ARG A 596 -30.23 31.12 -49.92
C ARG A 596 -30.70 29.66 -50.01
N ASP A 597 -30.65 29.10 -51.21
CA ASP A 597 -30.79 27.67 -51.45
C ASP A 597 -29.48 26.93 -51.12
N TYR A 598 -29.63 25.75 -50.52
CA TYR A 598 -28.57 24.80 -50.18
C TYR A 598 -28.90 23.45 -50.81
N THR A 599 -27.87 22.78 -51.31
CA THR A 599 -27.95 21.39 -51.76
C THR A 599 -26.82 20.56 -51.15
N GLY A 600 -27.05 19.26 -51.01
CA GLY A 600 -26.07 18.29 -50.52
C GLY A 600 -26.38 16.90 -51.07
N GLN A 601 -25.55 15.92 -50.73
CA GLN A 601 -25.73 14.54 -51.16
C GLN A 601 -25.14 13.57 -50.15
N VAL A 602 -25.89 12.50 -49.86
CA VAL A 602 -25.47 11.37 -49.01
C VAL A 602 -25.30 10.14 -49.88
N ALA A 603 -24.20 9.42 -49.72
CA ALA A 603 -23.93 8.16 -50.42
C ALA A 603 -23.89 6.98 -49.45
N PHE A 604 -24.46 5.84 -49.84
CA PHE A 604 -24.35 4.56 -49.15
C PHE A 604 -23.83 3.50 -50.13
N TYR A 605 -22.92 2.62 -49.69
CA TYR A 605 -22.73 1.33 -50.37
C TYR A 605 -24.05 0.56 -50.35
N MET A 606 -24.36 -0.16 -51.42
CA MET A 606 -25.57 -0.97 -51.60
C MET A 606 -25.23 -2.33 -52.22
N SER A 607 -25.86 -3.41 -51.76
CA SER A 607 -25.69 -4.77 -52.30
C SER A 607 -26.36 -5.00 -53.67
N ASN A 608 -25.95 -4.24 -54.68
CA ASN A 608 -26.41 -4.39 -56.05
C ASN A 608 -25.21 -4.32 -57.02
N LYS A 609 -24.97 -5.41 -57.77
CA LYS A 609 -23.85 -5.57 -58.70
C LYS A 609 -23.80 -4.50 -59.80
N ALA A 610 -24.96 -3.98 -60.22
CA ALA A 610 -25.08 -2.93 -61.25
C ALA A 610 -25.05 -1.51 -60.69
N GLN A 611 -25.42 -1.32 -59.41
CA GLN A 611 -25.45 -0.03 -58.74
C GLN A 611 -24.98 -0.18 -57.28
N GLN A 612 -23.66 -0.15 -57.07
CA GLN A 612 -23.07 -0.38 -55.74
C GLN A 612 -23.18 0.83 -54.79
N THR A 613 -23.74 1.95 -55.27
CA THR A 613 -23.97 3.17 -54.49
C THR A 613 -25.40 3.67 -54.70
N VAL A 614 -26.15 3.91 -53.63
CA VAL A 614 -27.34 4.76 -53.67
C VAL A 614 -26.97 6.18 -53.24
N LEU A 615 -27.49 7.17 -53.96
CA LEU A 615 -27.31 8.60 -53.68
C LEU A 615 -28.65 9.18 -53.24
N VAL A 616 -28.64 9.87 -52.11
CA VAL A 616 -29.78 10.62 -51.57
C VAL A 616 -29.41 12.09 -51.62
N ASP A 617 -30.06 12.83 -52.52
CA ASP A 617 -29.88 14.26 -52.68
C ASP A 617 -30.60 15.00 -51.55
N LEU A 618 -30.01 16.09 -51.08
CA LEU A 618 -30.55 16.95 -50.02
C LEU A 618 -30.80 18.34 -50.61
N GLN A 619 -31.93 18.96 -50.29
CA GLN A 619 -32.18 20.37 -50.60
C GLN A 619 -32.81 21.10 -49.42
N GLY A 620 -32.61 22.41 -49.32
CA GLY A 620 -33.23 23.23 -48.27
C GLY A 620 -32.96 24.72 -48.49
N ARG A 621 -33.83 25.57 -47.95
CA ARG A 621 -33.75 27.03 -48.11
C ARG A 621 -33.60 27.72 -46.76
N GLY A 622 -32.49 28.45 -46.60
CA GLY A 622 -32.36 29.41 -45.50
C GLY A 622 -33.35 30.55 -45.67
N ASN A 623 -34.02 30.92 -44.58
CA ASN A 623 -35.12 31.89 -44.56
C ASN A 623 -34.87 32.94 -43.45
N GLY A 624 -34.69 34.20 -43.83
CA GLY A 624 -34.70 35.35 -42.91
C GLY A 624 -36.12 35.81 -42.55
N GLY A 625 -37.14 35.17 -43.15
CA GLY A 625 -38.55 35.50 -42.99
C GLY A 625 -39.07 35.38 -41.56
N CYS A 626 -39.94 36.32 -41.20
CA CYS A 626 -40.53 36.54 -39.88
C CYS A 626 -41.58 35.52 -39.41
N PHE A 627 -41.87 34.48 -40.20
CA PHE A 627 -42.71 33.35 -39.83
C PHE A 627 -41.89 32.07 -39.91
N PHE A 628 -41.99 31.22 -38.90
CA PHE A 628 -41.22 29.97 -38.77
C PHE A 628 -41.94 28.96 -37.86
N ILE A 629 -41.53 27.70 -37.94
CA ILE A 629 -41.98 26.62 -37.06
C ILE A 629 -40.91 26.40 -35.97
N THR A 630 -41.31 26.11 -34.74
CA THR A 630 -40.40 25.73 -33.64
C THR A 630 -41.04 24.65 -32.76
N PRO A 631 -40.31 23.67 -32.18
CA PRO A 631 -38.89 23.38 -32.36
C PRO A 631 -38.54 23.01 -33.81
N GLY A 632 -37.24 23.00 -34.15
CA GLY A 632 -36.75 22.66 -35.49
C GLY A 632 -36.86 21.17 -35.86
N ALA A 633 -37.24 20.31 -34.91
CA ALA A 633 -37.73 18.96 -35.14
C ALA A 633 -38.71 18.60 -34.02
N VAL A 634 -39.78 17.88 -34.33
CA VAL A 634 -40.68 17.30 -33.33
C VAL A 634 -40.26 15.85 -33.13
N ASP A 635 -39.30 15.65 -32.22
CA ASP A 635 -38.88 14.32 -31.79
C ASP A 635 -39.78 13.85 -30.64
N PHE A 636 -40.50 12.75 -30.85
CA PHE A 636 -41.20 12.04 -29.78
C PHE A 636 -40.23 11.31 -28.86
N GLY A 637 -39.01 11.00 -29.33
CA GLY A 637 -38.04 10.16 -28.64
C GLY A 637 -38.23 8.67 -28.95
N GLY A 638 -37.46 7.85 -28.25
CA GLY A 638 -37.54 6.39 -28.30
C GLY A 638 -38.46 5.83 -27.22
N THR A 639 -39.29 4.85 -27.58
CA THR A 639 -40.14 4.06 -26.67
C THR A 639 -40.04 2.57 -26.99
N GLN A 640 -40.75 1.73 -26.24
CA GLN A 640 -40.83 0.28 -26.45
C GLN A 640 -42.16 -0.12 -27.10
N LEU A 641 -42.16 -1.26 -27.80
CA LEU A 641 -43.34 -1.78 -28.52
C LEU A 641 -44.59 -1.90 -27.63
N GLY A 642 -45.63 -1.15 -27.98
CA GLY A 642 -46.89 -1.11 -27.22
C GLY A 642 -46.86 -0.23 -25.96
N CYS A 643 -45.82 0.59 -25.77
CA CYS A 643 -45.82 1.70 -24.83
C CYS A 643 -46.28 2.97 -25.56
N GLY A 644 -47.37 3.59 -25.08
CA GLY A 644 -47.81 4.89 -25.61
C GLY A 644 -46.82 6.01 -25.25
N ILE A 645 -46.84 7.10 -26.02
CA ILE A 645 -45.98 8.26 -25.78
C ILE A 645 -46.80 9.55 -25.76
N ALA A 646 -46.30 10.58 -25.08
CA ALA A 646 -46.98 11.86 -24.97
C ALA A 646 -47.09 12.58 -26.34
N ASN A 647 -48.24 13.19 -26.61
CA ASN A 647 -48.48 13.98 -27.81
C ASN A 647 -47.56 15.21 -27.84
N GLN A 648 -46.77 15.37 -28.90
CA GLN A 648 -45.85 16.49 -29.08
C GLN A 648 -46.46 17.59 -29.97
N SER A 649 -45.94 18.81 -29.91
CA SER A 649 -46.47 19.96 -30.67
C SER A 649 -45.38 20.72 -31.43
N ALA A 650 -45.67 21.05 -32.69
CA ALA A 650 -44.99 22.11 -33.43
C ALA A 650 -45.71 23.44 -33.21
N PHE A 651 -44.98 24.54 -33.06
CA PHE A 651 -45.54 25.88 -32.83
C PHE A 651 -45.30 26.79 -34.04
N LEU A 652 -46.38 27.13 -34.74
CA LEU A 652 -46.38 28.07 -35.85
C LEU A 652 -46.23 29.49 -35.28
N THR A 653 -45.07 30.10 -35.48
CA THR A 653 -44.68 31.35 -34.82
C THR A 653 -44.68 32.51 -35.81
N ASN A 654 -45.48 33.54 -35.53
CA ASN A 654 -45.53 34.75 -36.36
C ASN A 654 -44.88 35.95 -35.65
N GLN A 655 -43.71 36.39 -36.12
CA GLN A 655 -43.05 37.63 -35.70
C GLN A 655 -43.17 38.74 -36.78
N CYS A 656 -43.96 38.54 -37.82
CA CYS A 656 -44.14 39.51 -38.90
C CYS A 656 -44.87 40.78 -38.45
N ALA A 657 -44.74 41.85 -39.24
CA ALA A 657 -45.37 43.13 -38.97
C ALA A 657 -46.91 43.07 -38.94
N GLY A 658 -47.51 42.04 -39.54
CA GLY A 658 -48.96 41.79 -39.59
C GLY A 658 -49.32 40.31 -39.44
N PRO A 659 -50.61 39.96 -39.56
CA PRO A 659 -51.10 38.58 -39.48
C PRO A 659 -50.58 37.72 -40.64
N VAL A 660 -50.44 36.41 -40.37
CA VAL A 660 -50.12 35.39 -41.38
C VAL A 660 -51.25 34.37 -41.43
N THR A 661 -51.77 34.08 -42.62
CA THR A 661 -52.83 33.09 -42.83
C THR A 661 -52.19 31.75 -43.17
N VAL A 662 -52.51 30.71 -42.39
CA VAL A 662 -52.15 29.32 -42.69
C VAL A 662 -53.30 28.70 -43.49
N THR A 663 -52.99 28.12 -44.65
CA THR A 663 -53.98 27.62 -45.60
C THR A 663 -54.01 26.10 -45.71
N ASP A 664 -52.89 25.43 -45.44
CA ASP A 664 -52.79 23.96 -45.40
C ASP A 664 -51.78 23.51 -44.35
N VAL A 665 -52.05 22.38 -43.70
CA VAL A 665 -51.20 21.71 -42.71
C VAL A 665 -51.41 20.20 -42.81
N HIS A 666 -50.37 19.44 -43.15
CA HIS A 666 -50.44 18.00 -43.29
C HIS A 666 -49.12 17.30 -42.94
N LEU A 667 -49.18 15.98 -42.71
CA LEU A 667 -48.01 15.12 -42.51
C LEU A 667 -47.72 14.32 -43.78
N THR A 668 -46.44 13.99 -44.02
CA THR A 668 -46.05 12.93 -44.96
C THR A 668 -46.52 11.55 -44.47
N GLN A 669 -46.39 10.51 -45.30
CA GLN A 669 -46.55 9.13 -44.83
C GLN A 669 -45.61 8.83 -43.66
N GLY A 670 -46.12 8.03 -42.72
CA GLY A 670 -45.47 7.64 -41.47
C GLY A 670 -46.52 7.30 -40.40
N PRO A 671 -46.14 6.68 -39.27
CA PRO A 671 -47.04 6.35 -38.14
C PRO A 671 -47.39 7.58 -37.27
N PHE A 672 -47.56 8.76 -37.88
CA PHE A 672 -47.82 10.02 -37.18
C PHE A 672 -49.17 10.60 -37.61
N SER A 673 -49.87 11.26 -36.69
CA SER A 673 -51.16 11.90 -36.96
C SER A 673 -51.30 13.25 -36.26
N ILE A 674 -51.97 14.21 -36.89
CA ILE A 674 -52.33 15.48 -36.24
C ILE A 674 -53.60 15.25 -35.42
N VAL A 675 -53.53 15.51 -34.11
CA VAL A 675 -54.63 15.26 -33.16
C VAL A 675 -55.27 16.54 -32.63
N ALA A 676 -54.61 17.70 -32.70
CA ALA A 676 -55.23 18.99 -32.45
C ALA A 676 -54.54 20.13 -33.22
N MET A 677 -55.33 20.92 -33.95
CA MET A 677 -54.96 22.22 -34.52
C MET A 677 -56.24 23.04 -34.81
N PRO A 678 -56.18 24.36 -35.04
CA PRO A 678 -57.34 25.12 -35.49
C PRO A 678 -57.81 24.69 -36.89
N PRO A 679 -59.10 24.84 -37.23
CA PRO A 679 -59.61 24.52 -38.56
C PRO A 679 -59.02 25.44 -39.63
N LEU A 680 -58.71 24.88 -40.79
CA LEU A 680 -58.09 25.60 -41.90
C LEU A 680 -59.13 26.32 -42.78
N PRO A 681 -58.81 27.50 -43.35
CA PRO A 681 -57.61 28.31 -43.10
C PRO A 681 -57.72 29.11 -41.78
N PHE A 682 -56.60 29.38 -41.12
CA PHE A 682 -56.58 30.15 -39.85
C PHE A 682 -55.57 31.29 -39.77
N ILE A 683 -55.90 32.19 -38.84
CA ILE A 683 -55.23 33.38 -38.31
C ILE A 683 -54.03 33.19 -37.36
N VAL A 684 -52.75 33.31 -37.75
CA VAL A 684 -51.67 33.52 -36.75
C VAL A 684 -51.41 35.03 -36.61
N GLN A 685 -51.81 35.63 -35.49
CA GLN A 685 -51.62 37.05 -35.23
C GLN A 685 -50.14 37.40 -34.98
N ARG A 686 -49.79 38.68 -35.08
CA ARG A 686 -48.44 39.16 -34.77
C ARG A 686 -48.07 38.84 -33.32
N ASN A 687 -46.87 38.31 -33.13
CA ASN A 687 -46.31 37.80 -31.87
C ASN A 687 -47.10 36.62 -31.25
N GLN A 688 -47.96 35.96 -32.03
CA GLN A 688 -48.69 34.75 -31.60
C GLN A 688 -47.92 33.48 -31.99
N GLN A 689 -48.08 32.44 -31.18
CA GLN A 689 -47.79 31.05 -31.54
C GLN A 689 -49.10 30.24 -31.59
N VAL A 690 -49.20 29.33 -32.56
CA VAL A 690 -50.32 28.38 -32.67
C VAL A 690 -49.76 26.95 -32.67
N PRO A 691 -50.18 26.07 -31.75
CA PRO A 691 -49.74 24.68 -31.74
C PRO A 691 -50.43 23.85 -32.82
N VAL A 692 -49.67 22.95 -33.43
CA VAL A 692 -50.12 21.78 -34.18
C VAL A 692 -49.64 20.56 -33.39
N THR A 693 -50.57 19.93 -32.68
CA THR A 693 -50.30 18.79 -31.79
C THR A 693 -50.49 17.48 -32.53
N MET A 694 -49.54 16.56 -32.36
CA MET A 694 -49.43 15.30 -33.08
C MET A 694 -49.31 14.11 -32.10
N ALA A 695 -49.69 12.94 -32.57
CA ALA A 695 -49.49 11.65 -31.90
C ALA A 695 -48.65 10.70 -32.77
N TYR A 696 -47.94 9.77 -32.13
CA TYR A 696 -47.13 8.72 -32.75
C TYR A 696 -47.73 7.36 -32.41
N ASP A 697 -47.99 6.53 -33.43
CA ASP A 697 -48.44 5.15 -33.29
C ASP A 697 -47.23 4.23 -33.02
N THR A 698 -47.18 3.66 -31.83
CA THR A 698 -46.04 2.89 -31.33
C THR A 698 -46.19 1.37 -31.55
N SER A 699 -47.02 0.97 -32.51
CA SER A 699 -47.33 -0.44 -32.83
C SER A 699 -46.36 -1.12 -33.80
N THR A 700 -45.49 -0.38 -34.49
CA THR A 700 -44.48 -0.91 -35.43
C THR A 700 -43.05 -0.67 -34.93
N LEU A 701 -42.20 -1.69 -34.95
CA LEU A 701 -40.78 -1.58 -34.62
C LEU A 701 -40.00 -0.76 -35.67
N GLY A 702 -39.16 0.17 -35.22
CA GLY A 702 -38.25 0.93 -36.09
C GLY A 702 -37.81 2.28 -35.51
N ASP A 703 -36.84 2.91 -36.18
CA ASP A 703 -36.75 4.37 -36.22
C ASP A 703 -37.83 4.84 -37.21
N ASP A 704 -38.70 5.79 -36.84
CA ASP A 704 -39.74 6.34 -37.74
C ASP A 704 -39.50 7.82 -38.02
N VAL A 705 -39.69 8.22 -39.27
CA VAL A 705 -39.48 9.60 -39.71
C VAL A 705 -40.58 10.07 -40.66
N ALA A 706 -41.00 11.33 -40.48
CA ALA A 706 -41.96 12.01 -41.33
C ALA A 706 -41.62 13.52 -41.37
N SER A 707 -42.43 14.30 -42.08
CA SER A 707 -42.39 15.76 -42.04
C SER A 707 -43.80 16.35 -41.91
N LEU A 708 -43.91 17.41 -41.11
CA LEU A 708 -45.07 18.29 -41.06
C LEU A 708 -44.85 19.44 -42.05
N LEU A 709 -45.74 19.56 -43.04
CA LEU A 709 -45.73 20.63 -44.04
C LEU A 709 -46.82 21.65 -43.70
N VAL A 710 -46.49 22.94 -43.84
CA VAL A 710 -47.34 24.08 -43.49
C VAL A 710 -47.29 25.14 -44.60
N THR A 711 -48.41 25.32 -45.31
CA THR A 711 -48.53 26.38 -46.33
C THR A 711 -49.11 27.64 -45.70
N ALA A 712 -48.41 28.77 -45.85
CA ALA A 712 -48.77 30.04 -45.20
C ALA A 712 -48.57 31.24 -46.13
N SER A 713 -49.37 32.29 -45.94
CA SER A 713 -49.47 33.45 -46.85
C SER A 713 -48.21 34.32 -47.00
N THR A 714 -47.11 33.97 -46.34
CA THR A 714 -45.80 34.63 -46.46
C THR A 714 -45.00 34.18 -47.69
N ARG A 715 -45.24 32.97 -48.21
CA ARG A 715 -44.46 32.38 -49.32
C ARG A 715 -45.23 31.23 -50.01
N PRO A 716 -44.93 30.89 -51.28
CA PRO A 716 -45.56 29.76 -51.96
C PRO A 716 -45.01 28.40 -51.51
N ASP A 717 -43.72 28.32 -51.16
CA ASP A 717 -43.08 27.08 -50.69
C ASP A 717 -43.54 26.75 -49.25
N PRO A 718 -43.92 25.51 -48.93
CA PRO A 718 -44.31 25.17 -47.56
C PRO A 718 -43.15 25.31 -46.58
N TYR A 719 -43.47 25.71 -45.34
CA TYR A 719 -42.57 25.52 -44.21
C TYR A 719 -42.63 24.05 -43.80
N GLN A 720 -41.48 23.48 -43.43
CA GLN A 720 -41.38 22.06 -43.12
C GLN A 720 -40.59 21.86 -41.83
N VAL A 721 -41.02 20.88 -41.02
CA VAL A 721 -40.31 20.43 -39.82
C VAL A 721 -40.33 18.91 -39.78
N GLY A 722 -39.19 18.30 -39.46
CA GLY A 722 -39.10 16.86 -39.30
C GLY A 722 -39.89 16.39 -38.08
N VAL A 723 -40.56 15.25 -38.22
CA VAL A 723 -41.23 14.54 -37.12
C VAL A 723 -40.52 13.21 -36.97
N LEU A 724 -40.04 12.92 -35.76
CA LEU A 724 -39.15 11.80 -35.48
C LEU A 724 -39.72 10.97 -34.34
N GLY A 725 -39.50 9.66 -34.39
CA GLY A 725 -39.80 8.74 -33.30
C GLY A 725 -38.94 7.49 -33.38
N GLY A 726 -39.01 6.65 -32.36
CA GLY A 726 -38.55 5.26 -32.47
C GLY A 726 -39.32 4.33 -31.55
N VAL A 727 -39.66 3.15 -32.06
CA VAL A 727 -40.13 2.01 -31.27
C VAL A 727 -39.06 0.93 -31.31
N LEU A 728 -38.37 0.77 -30.19
CA LEU A 728 -37.51 -0.39 -29.96
C LEU A 728 -38.34 -1.58 -29.53
N GLN A 729 -37.77 -2.78 -29.67
CA GLN A 729 -38.40 -3.96 -29.07
C GLN A 729 -38.40 -3.79 -27.54
N ALA A 730 -39.45 -4.27 -26.88
CA ALA A 730 -39.45 -4.35 -25.42
C ALA A 730 -38.40 -5.39 -25.01
N ASP A 731 -37.18 -4.91 -24.72
CA ASP A 731 -36.07 -5.78 -24.36
C ASP A 731 -36.40 -6.57 -23.11
N ASN A 732 -36.13 -7.88 -23.15
CA ASN A 732 -35.94 -8.65 -21.94
C ASN A 732 -34.64 -8.16 -21.32
N VAL A 733 -34.74 -7.25 -20.35
CA VAL A 733 -33.60 -6.84 -19.54
C VAL A 733 -33.11 -8.07 -18.78
N VAL A 734 -31.81 -8.33 -18.84
CA VAL A 734 -31.15 -9.40 -18.09
C VAL A 734 -30.06 -8.73 -17.26
N ASP A 735 -30.44 -8.25 -16.09
CA ASP A 735 -29.47 -7.69 -15.15
C ASP A 735 -28.68 -8.85 -14.54
N GLN A 736 -27.35 -8.79 -14.65
CA GLN A 736 -26.44 -9.80 -14.14
C GLN A 736 -25.59 -9.20 -13.02
N PHE A 737 -25.47 -9.94 -11.92
CA PHE A 737 -24.74 -9.53 -10.73
C PHE A 737 -23.87 -10.67 -10.25
N ASP A 738 -22.59 -10.42 -10.03
CA ASP A 738 -21.74 -11.36 -9.31
C ASP A 738 -21.81 -11.02 -7.81
N GLN A 739 -22.15 -11.99 -6.97
CA GLN A 739 -21.99 -11.89 -5.53
C GLN A 739 -20.49 -11.88 -5.22
N SER A 740 -19.89 -10.69 -5.26
CA SER A 740 -18.45 -10.49 -5.11
C SER A 740 -17.95 -10.87 -3.70
N THR A 741 -16.63 -10.99 -3.54
CA THR A 741 -15.99 -10.74 -2.25
C THR A 741 -16.39 -9.34 -1.78
N PRO A 742 -16.81 -9.15 -0.51
CA PRO A 742 -17.57 -7.97 -0.09
C PRO A 742 -16.87 -6.66 -0.49
N LYS A 743 -17.56 -5.87 -1.32
CA LYS A 743 -17.14 -4.53 -1.74
C LYS A 743 -17.63 -3.49 -0.75
N VAL A 744 -16.74 -2.59 -0.34
CA VAL A 744 -17.04 -1.54 0.64
C VAL A 744 -16.47 -0.21 0.17
N ASP A 745 -17.30 0.82 0.08
CA ASP A 745 -16.87 2.22 -0.04
C ASP A 745 -16.97 2.83 1.37
N MET A 746 -15.86 3.17 2.01
CA MET A 746 -15.81 3.66 3.39
C MET A 746 -15.37 5.12 3.44
N LEU A 747 -16.29 5.99 3.86
CA LEU A 747 -16.01 7.38 4.17
C LEU A 747 -15.88 7.54 5.69
N ILE A 748 -14.71 7.97 6.13
CA ILE A 748 -14.47 8.39 7.52
C ILE A 748 -14.53 9.91 7.54
N VAL A 749 -15.34 10.48 8.43
CA VAL A 749 -15.36 11.92 8.71
C VAL A 749 -14.84 12.08 10.13
N ILE A 750 -13.72 12.78 10.27
CA ILE A 750 -13.03 12.97 11.55
C ILE A 750 -13.10 14.44 11.91
N ASP A 751 -13.58 14.71 13.10
CA ASP A 751 -13.64 16.05 13.65
C ASP A 751 -12.22 16.60 13.89
N ASN A 752 -12.00 17.80 13.37
CA ASN A 752 -10.72 18.52 13.42
C ASN A 752 -10.76 19.75 14.34
N SER A 753 -11.72 19.79 15.26
CA SER A 753 -11.84 20.77 16.35
C SER A 753 -10.63 20.80 17.29
N GLY A 754 -10.59 21.78 18.20
CA GLY A 754 -9.53 21.93 19.19
C GLY A 754 -9.60 20.96 20.38
N SER A 755 -10.77 20.40 20.67
CA SER A 755 -11.03 19.53 21.83
C SER A 755 -10.59 18.08 21.60
N MET A 756 -10.79 17.58 20.37
CA MET A 756 -10.47 16.24 19.83
C MET A 756 -9.03 15.71 19.99
N ALA A 757 -8.18 16.39 20.75
CA ALA A 757 -6.76 16.11 20.90
C ALA A 757 -6.45 14.84 21.70
N GLU A 758 -7.34 14.36 22.57
CA GLU A 758 -7.16 13.07 23.27
C GLU A 758 -7.78 11.91 22.46
N GLU A 759 -8.88 12.21 21.78
CA GLU A 759 -9.72 11.37 20.95
C GLU A 759 -9.00 10.97 19.65
N GLN A 760 -8.36 11.90 18.94
CA GLN A 760 -7.52 11.56 17.77
C GLN A 760 -6.29 10.73 18.17
N ARG A 761 -5.75 10.88 19.39
CA ARG A 761 -4.66 10.02 19.90
C ARG A 761 -5.17 8.62 20.24
N ALA A 762 -6.33 8.51 20.87
CA ALA A 762 -6.99 7.23 21.15
C ALA A 762 -7.35 6.50 19.85
N LEU A 763 -7.87 7.21 18.84
CA LEU A 763 -8.09 6.71 17.49
C LEU A 763 -6.79 6.14 16.91
N ALA A 764 -5.75 6.98 16.77
CA ALA A 764 -4.46 6.59 16.18
C ALA A 764 -3.81 5.38 16.87
N ALA A 765 -3.92 5.27 18.20
CA ALA A 765 -3.41 4.14 18.98
C ALA A 765 -4.18 2.82 18.76
N ASN A 766 -5.41 2.87 18.23
CA ASN A 766 -6.29 1.71 18.06
C ASN A 766 -6.59 1.36 16.59
N LEU A 767 -6.07 2.10 15.60
CA LEU A 767 -6.35 1.87 14.17
C LEU A 767 -5.98 0.47 13.66
N ASP A 768 -5.11 -0.27 14.34
CA ASP A 768 -4.84 -1.67 13.99
C ASP A 768 -6.08 -2.57 14.15
N HIS A 769 -7.04 -2.25 15.01
CA HIS A 769 -8.33 -2.96 15.06
C HIS A 769 -9.11 -2.77 13.76
N LEU A 770 -9.24 -1.50 13.31
CA LEU A 770 -9.89 -1.15 12.05
C LEU A 770 -9.20 -1.81 10.86
N TRP A 771 -7.87 -1.70 10.78
CA TRP A 771 -7.07 -2.30 9.72
C TRP A 771 -7.16 -3.83 9.69
N ASN A 772 -7.07 -4.50 10.85
CA ASN A 772 -7.19 -5.95 10.91
C ASN A 772 -8.56 -6.42 10.38
N ARG A 773 -9.64 -5.69 10.63
CA ARG A 773 -10.97 -6.03 10.10
C ARG A 773 -11.11 -5.81 8.59
N ILE A 774 -10.42 -4.83 8.03
CA ILE A 774 -10.32 -4.61 6.57
C ILE A 774 -9.45 -5.71 5.93
N ALA A 775 -8.30 -6.02 6.51
CA ALA A 775 -7.33 -6.99 5.98
C ALA A 775 -7.83 -8.44 6.06
N LEU A 776 -8.53 -8.83 7.16
CA LEU A 776 -9.12 -10.16 7.32
C LEU A 776 -10.25 -10.46 6.33
N ALA A 777 -10.82 -9.44 5.68
CA ALA A 777 -11.94 -9.59 4.77
C ALA A 777 -11.57 -10.09 3.37
N ASN A 778 -10.32 -9.84 2.93
CA ASN A 778 -9.95 -9.85 1.50
C ASN A 778 -10.98 -9.06 0.64
N ALA A 779 -11.42 -7.91 1.17
CA ALA A 779 -12.44 -7.06 0.58
C ALA A 779 -11.88 -6.17 -0.54
N ASP A 780 -12.71 -5.88 -1.54
CA ASP A 780 -12.43 -4.86 -2.54
C ASP A 780 -12.95 -3.51 -2.02
N PHE A 781 -12.09 -2.80 -1.28
CA PHE A 781 -12.43 -1.57 -0.58
C PHE A 781 -12.01 -0.31 -1.34
N HIS A 782 -12.81 0.74 -1.20
CA HIS A 782 -12.40 2.12 -1.42
C HIS A 782 -12.50 2.84 -0.08
N ILE A 783 -11.41 3.37 0.48
CA ILE A 783 -11.42 4.07 1.77
C ILE A 783 -10.96 5.51 1.55
N ALA A 784 -11.70 6.46 2.12
CA ALA A 784 -11.36 7.87 2.09
C ALA A 784 -11.67 8.55 3.43
N ILE A 785 -10.90 9.60 3.74
CA ILE A 785 -11.05 10.40 4.96
C ILE A 785 -11.40 11.83 4.54
N THR A 786 -12.31 12.49 5.24
CA THR A 786 -12.51 13.95 5.17
C THR A 786 -12.73 14.49 6.58
N THR A 787 -12.89 15.81 6.72
CA THR A 787 -13.10 16.47 8.02
C THR A 787 -14.51 17.01 8.14
N THR A 788 -14.85 17.48 9.34
CA THR A 788 -16.10 18.20 9.62
C THR A 788 -16.14 19.62 9.03
N GLY A 789 -15.00 20.22 8.73
CA GLY A 789 -14.91 21.61 8.29
C GLY A 789 -15.33 21.86 6.83
N MET A 790 -16.32 22.74 6.65
CA MET A 790 -16.88 23.08 5.34
C MET A 790 -16.23 24.28 4.64
N GLN A 791 -15.44 25.11 5.35
CA GLN A 791 -14.79 26.32 4.84
C GLN A 791 -13.38 26.47 5.41
N PRO A 792 -12.36 26.92 4.65
CA PRO A 792 -11.01 27.14 5.16
C PRO A 792 -10.93 28.22 6.25
N TYR A 793 -10.26 27.95 7.38
CA TYR A 793 -10.12 28.89 8.49
C TYR A 793 -8.65 29.24 8.78
N THR A 794 -8.37 30.52 9.09
CA THR A 794 -6.98 31.04 9.14
C THR A 794 -6.64 31.89 10.37
N SER A 795 -7.59 32.16 11.26
CA SER A 795 -7.39 33.09 12.39
C SER A 795 -7.20 32.38 13.74
N GLY A 796 -5.94 32.16 14.13
CA GLY A 796 -5.55 31.91 15.52
C GLY A 796 -5.03 30.52 15.87
N PHE A 797 -5.30 29.52 15.03
CA PHE A 797 -4.84 28.13 15.24
C PHE A 797 -3.52 27.83 14.50
N THR A 798 -2.87 26.75 14.91
CA THR A 798 -1.75 26.15 14.16
C THR A 798 -2.23 25.75 12.76
N GLN A 799 -1.41 25.97 11.72
CA GLN A 799 -1.78 25.63 10.34
C GLN A 799 -2.16 24.15 10.21
N CYS A 800 -3.41 23.87 9.79
CA CYS A 800 -3.86 22.50 9.56
C CYS A 800 -3.02 21.79 8.47
N PRO A 801 -2.79 20.47 8.61
CA PRO A 801 -2.19 19.66 7.55
C PRO A 801 -3.11 19.56 6.31
N GLY A 802 -2.61 18.94 5.24
CA GLY A 802 -3.43 18.53 4.09
C GLY A 802 -3.85 19.63 3.10
N GLY A 803 -3.48 20.89 3.35
CA GLY A 803 -3.55 21.96 2.34
C GLY A 803 -4.87 22.74 2.25
N ALA A 804 -5.92 22.38 2.99
CA ALA A 804 -7.22 23.08 2.98
C ALA A 804 -7.57 23.85 4.26
N GLN A 805 -6.63 24.00 5.19
CA GLN A 805 -6.79 24.82 6.41
C GLN A 805 -7.97 24.37 7.28
N GLY A 806 -8.20 23.04 7.34
CA GLY A 806 -9.30 22.41 8.07
C GLY A 806 -10.66 22.47 7.39
N GLY A 807 -10.75 23.15 6.24
CA GLY A 807 -11.95 23.30 5.41
C GLY A 807 -11.96 22.35 4.23
N GLU A 808 -11.93 21.05 4.47
CA GLU A 808 -11.95 20.04 3.42
C GLU A 808 -13.23 20.12 2.56
N GLY A 809 -14.39 20.44 3.14
CA GLY A 809 -15.65 20.63 2.41
C GLY A 809 -16.12 19.37 1.69
N GLY A 810 -15.96 18.20 2.33
CA GLY A 810 -16.27 16.89 1.76
C GLY A 810 -15.24 16.34 0.75
N ARG A 811 -14.22 17.11 0.36
CA ARG A 811 -13.11 16.56 -0.44
C ARG A 811 -12.24 15.65 0.42
N PHE A 812 -11.68 14.59 -0.16
CA PHE A 812 -10.84 13.68 0.60
C PHE A 812 -9.49 14.31 1.00
N PHE A 813 -9.10 14.08 2.25
CA PHE A 813 -7.86 14.51 2.87
C PHE A 813 -6.70 13.53 2.56
N PRO A 814 -5.48 14.02 2.29
CA PRO A 814 -5.10 15.42 2.14
C PRO A 814 -5.38 15.97 0.72
N ILE A 815 -5.83 17.23 0.65
CA ILE A 815 -6.17 17.94 -0.59
C ILE A 815 -4.92 18.42 -1.36
N ASP A 816 -3.79 18.59 -0.67
CA ASP A 816 -2.48 18.82 -1.28
C ASP A 816 -1.93 17.62 -2.09
N ASN A 817 -2.60 16.45 -2.03
CA ASN A 817 -2.18 15.19 -2.64
C ASN A 817 -0.76 14.72 -2.24
N SER A 818 -0.27 15.10 -1.05
CA SER A 818 1.02 14.64 -0.48
C SER A 818 1.11 13.12 -0.28
N ARG A 819 -0.02 12.41 -0.34
CA ARG A 819 -0.16 10.95 -0.30
C ARG A 819 -1.53 10.56 -0.91
N PRO A 820 -1.74 9.28 -1.27
CA PRO A 820 -3.03 8.82 -1.77
C PRO A 820 -4.17 9.12 -0.78
N ARG A 821 -5.23 9.78 -1.26
CA ARG A 821 -6.42 10.20 -0.46
C ARG A 821 -7.66 9.33 -0.73
N LEU A 822 -7.68 8.64 -1.87
CA LEU A 822 -8.53 7.48 -2.14
C LEU A 822 -7.65 6.22 -2.03
N LEU A 823 -7.96 5.36 -1.08
CA LEU A 823 -7.19 4.14 -0.77
C LEU A 823 -7.91 2.91 -1.31
N THR A 824 -7.20 2.06 -2.03
CA THR A 824 -7.72 0.81 -2.62
C THR A 824 -6.74 -0.35 -2.38
N PRO A 825 -7.10 -1.62 -2.67
CA PRO A 825 -6.15 -2.75 -2.62
C PRO A 825 -4.91 -2.58 -3.51
N ALA A 826 -4.94 -1.66 -4.47
CA ALA A 826 -3.80 -1.33 -5.34
C ALA A 826 -2.93 -0.17 -4.81
N THR A 827 -3.32 0.51 -3.73
CA THR A 827 -2.54 1.60 -3.14
C THR A 827 -1.32 1.05 -2.39
N PRO A 828 -0.09 1.51 -2.68
CA PRO A 828 1.10 1.13 -1.91
C PRO A 828 0.97 1.51 -0.42
N ASP A 829 1.27 0.56 0.47
CA ASP A 829 1.08 0.65 1.92
C ASP A 829 -0.25 1.30 2.36
N VAL A 830 -1.36 0.63 2.05
CA VAL A 830 -2.70 1.02 2.49
C VAL A 830 -2.77 1.30 4.01
N ARG A 831 -2.06 0.53 4.84
CA ARG A 831 -2.06 0.70 6.30
C ARG A 831 -1.39 2.02 6.69
N GLY A 832 -0.18 2.26 6.21
CA GLY A 832 0.55 3.52 6.45
C GLY A 832 -0.22 4.73 5.91
N ALA A 833 -0.79 4.62 4.71
CA ALA A 833 -1.59 5.69 4.10
C ALA A 833 -2.89 5.98 4.89
N LEU A 834 -3.61 4.95 5.34
CA LEU A 834 -4.80 5.09 6.19
C LEU A 834 -4.45 5.79 7.51
N PHE A 835 -3.42 5.34 8.21
CA PHE A 835 -3.00 5.90 9.50
C PHE A 835 -2.49 7.34 9.37
N ALA A 836 -1.88 7.68 8.23
CA ALA A 836 -1.47 9.05 7.91
C ALA A 836 -2.65 9.94 7.48
N ASN A 837 -3.72 9.40 6.91
CA ASN A 837 -4.90 10.16 6.49
C ASN A 837 -5.87 10.42 7.64
N THR A 838 -5.90 9.58 8.68
CA THR A 838 -6.65 9.86 9.92
C THR A 838 -6.06 10.99 10.76
N ALA A 839 -4.81 11.40 10.50
CA ALA A 839 -4.15 12.51 11.19
C ALA A 839 -4.55 13.88 10.61
N VAL A 840 -5.84 14.22 10.73
CA VAL A 840 -6.43 15.46 10.19
C VAL A 840 -6.04 16.73 10.98
N GLY A 841 -5.64 16.57 12.24
CA GLY A 841 -5.21 17.66 13.12
C GLY A 841 -6.35 18.27 13.93
N THR A 842 -5.98 19.16 14.86
CA THR A 842 -6.89 19.81 15.83
C THR A 842 -6.71 21.32 15.75
N CYS A 843 -7.40 21.94 14.79
CA CYS A 843 -7.05 23.26 14.27
C CYS A 843 -8.24 24.02 13.63
N HIS A 844 -9.44 23.47 13.75
CA HIS A 844 -10.69 24.04 13.23
C HIS A 844 -11.72 24.22 14.37
N TRP A 845 -12.97 24.56 14.03
CA TRP A 845 -14.08 24.77 14.98
C TRP A 845 -15.45 24.32 14.43
N ASP A 846 -15.50 23.83 13.19
CA ASP A 846 -16.73 23.46 12.49
C ASP A 846 -16.93 21.95 12.59
N GLU A 847 -17.96 21.52 13.33
CA GLU A 847 -18.17 20.15 13.82
C GLU A 847 -19.34 19.45 13.11
N ARG A 848 -19.60 19.84 11.85
CA ARG A 848 -20.63 19.27 10.99
C ARG A 848 -20.16 17.97 10.33
N PHE A 849 -20.89 16.87 10.54
CA PHE A 849 -20.62 15.58 9.90
C PHE A 849 -21.45 15.40 8.62
N LEU A 850 -22.76 15.67 8.69
CA LEU A 850 -23.71 15.32 7.64
C LEU A 850 -23.51 16.14 6.36
N GLU A 851 -23.07 17.40 6.49
CA GLU A 851 -22.83 18.27 5.34
C GLU A 851 -21.58 17.87 4.53
N PRO A 852 -20.36 17.72 5.10
CA PRO A 852 -19.22 17.22 4.34
C PRO A 852 -19.41 15.77 3.89
N ALA A 853 -20.13 14.93 4.65
CA ALA A 853 -20.47 13.57 4.21
C ALA A 853 -21.32 13.58 2.92
N VAL A 854 -22.40 14.37 2.86
CA VAL A 854 -23.21 14.49 1.63
C VAL A 854 -22.45 15.17 0.51
N ALA A 855 -21.68 16.23 0.80
CA ALA A 855 -20.82 16.89 -0.20
C ALA A 855 -19.82 15.91 -0.82
N ALA A 856 -19.21 15.03 0.00
CA ALA A 856 -18.24 14.05 -0.47
C ALA A 856 -18.81 13.02 -1.46
N LEU A 857 -20.09 12.66 -1.28
CA LEU A 857 -20.79 11.60 -2.00
C LEU A 857 -21.60 12.11 -3.22
N THR A 858 -21.82 13.41 -3.34
CA THR A 858 -22.69 14.02 -4.37
C THR A 858 -21.93 14.83 -5.43
N ALA A 859 -22.58 15.04 -6.58
CA ALA A 859 -22.06 15.92 -7.62
C ALA A 859 -22.03 17.38 -7.11
N PRO A 860 -20.98 18.16 -7.40
CA PRO A 860 -19.94 17.90 -8.41
C PRO A 860 -18.73 17.09 -7.91
N LEU A 861 -18.58 16.84 -6.60
CA LEU A 861 -17.37 16.19 -6.07
C LEU A 861 -17.30 14.72 -6.49
N SER A 862 -18.33 13.91 -6.26
CA SER A 862 -18.28 12.46 -6.57
C SER A 862 -18.25 12.14 -8.07
N THR A 863 -18.50 13.11 -8.94
CA THR A 863 -18.50 12.96 -10.41
C THR A 863 -17.33 13.67 -11.10
N SER A 864 -16.46 14.37 -10.39
CA SER A 864 -15.31 15.08 -10.95
C SER A 864 -14.01 14.69 -10.27
N THR A 865 -12.92 14.56 -11.04
CA THR A 865 -11.57 14.38 -10.49
C THR A 865 -11.00 15.68 -9.90
N LYS A 866 -11.59 16.85 -10.21
CA LYS A 866 -11.22 18.15 -9.64
C LYS A 866 -12.45 18.87 -9.07
N ALA A 867 -12.34 19.43 -7.87
CA ALA A 867 -13.41 20.22 -7.28
C ALA A 867 -13.59 21.58 -8.02
N PRO A 868 -14.81 21.96 -8.41
CA PRO A 868 -15.07 23.26 -9.03
C PRO A 868 -14.61 24.42 -8.15
N GLY A 869 -13.97 25.43 -8.75
CA GLY A 869 -13.44 26.60 -8.04
C GLY A 869 -12.14 26.36 -7.24
N SER A 870 -11.70 25.12 -7.04
CA SER A 870 -10.49 24.83 -6.27
C SER A 870 -9.20 25.21 -7.02
N PRO A 871 -8.17 25.75 -6.32
CA PRO A 871 -6.85 25.95 -6.91
C PRO A 871 -6.09 24.63 -7.11
N TRP A 872 -6.40 23.59 -6.32
CA TRP A 872 -5.65 22.33 -6.32
C TRP A 872 -5.93 21.49 -7.59
N PRO A 873 -4.93 20.74 -8.09
CA PRO A 873 -5.16 19.71 -9.11
C PRO A 873 -5.72 18.44 -8.45
N ALA A 874 -6.54 17.70 -9.20
CA ALA A 874 -7.01 16.36 -8.83
C ALA A 874 -7.65 16.22 -7.42
N ASP A 875 -8.33 17.26 -6.90
CA ASP A 875 -8.90 17.29 -5.54
C ASP A 875 -10.39 16.89 -5.44
N GLY A 876 -11.03 16.51 -6.54
CA GLY A 876 -12.42 16.01 -6.57
C GLY A 876 -12.52 14.50 -6.28
N ASN A 877 -13.70 13.99 -5.95
CA ASN A 877 -13.90 12.67 -5.35
C ASN A 877 -14.28 11.55 -6.36
N ALA A 878 -14.21 11.81 -7.66
CA ALA A 878 -14.52 10.81 -8.69
C ALA A 878 -13.75 9.50 -8.50
N GLY A 879 -14.48 8.38 -8.62
CA GLY A 879 -13.94 7.03 -8.48
C GLY A 879 -14.11 6.40 -7.09
N PHE A 880 -14.51 7.15 -6.05
CA PHE A 880 -14.76 6.57 -4.72
C PHE A 880 -16.02 5.69 -4.67
N LEU A 881 -17.16 6.20 -5.15
CA LEU A 881 -18.46 5.54 -5.00
C LEU A 881 -18.70 4.52 -6.12
N ARG A 882 -19.16 3.31 -5.76
CA ARG A 882 -19.49 2.22 -6.71
C ARG A 882 -20.89 1.68 -6.46
N ASP A 883 -21.68 1.46 -7.51
CA ASP A 883 -23.08 1.01 -7.37
C ASP A 883 -23.23 -0.39 -6.72
N ASP A 884 -22.21 -1.25 -6.85
CA ASP A 884 -22.21 -2.63 -6.36
C ASP A 884 -21.48 -2.84 -5.01
N ALA A 885 -21.11 -1.75 -4.33
CA ALA A 885 -20.46 -1.76 -3.03
C ALA A 885 -21.39 -1.27 -1.90
N ARG A 886 -21.19 -1.79 -0.67
CA ARG A 886 -21.81 -1.23 0.54
C ARG A 886 -21.16 0.11 0.90
N LEU A 887 -21.93 1.14 1.24
CA LEU A 887 -21.41 2.42 1.74
C LEU A 887 -21.31 2.38 3.27
N ALA A 888 -20.09 2.46 3.77
CA ALA A 888 -19.79 2.63 5.19
C ALA A 888 -19.55 4.11 5.51
N LEU A 889 -20.29 4.64 6.47
CA LEU A 889 -20.09 5.98 7.01
C LEU A 889 -19.64 5.87 8.47
N LEU A 890 -18.45 6.39 8.79
CA LEU A 890 -17.91 6.44 10.15
C LEU A 890 -17.73 7.89 10.60
N ALA A 891 -18.50 8.31 11.60
CA ALA A 891 -18.30 9.57 12.32
C ALA A 891 -17.34 9.38 13.51
N VAL A 892 -16.44 10.34 13.72
CA VAL A 892 -15.63 10.46 14.95
C VAL A 892 -15.59 11.94 15.36
N SER A 893 -16.33 12.32 16.40
CA SER A 893 -16.50 13.71 16.89
C SER A 893 -16.86 13.70 18.38
N ASP A 894 -16.43 14.71 19.14
CA ASP A 894 -16.78 14.93 20.55
C ASP A 894 -17.95 15.92 20.75
N ALA A 895 -18.63 16.29 19.65
CA ALA A 895 -19.81 17.16 19.60
C ALA A 895 -21.07 16.45 19.04
N ASP A 896 -22.16 17.19 18.86
CA ASP A 896 -23.31 16.76 18.04
C ASP A 896 -23.27 17.48 16.68
N ASP A 897 -23.69 16.79 15.61
CA ASP A 897 -23.63 17.31 14.25
C ASP A 897 -24.33 18.68 14.14
N ALA A 898 -23.59 19.72 13.74
CA ALA A 898 -24.12 21.09 13.60
C ALA A 898 -24.65 21.71 14.92
N ASN A 899 -24.04 21.37 16.06
CA ASN A 899 -24.18 22.04 17.36
C ASN A 899 -24.23 23.59 17.28
N ASP A 900 -23.33 24.17 16.48
CA ASP A 900 -23.15 25.62 16.33
C ASP A 900 -24.12 26.29 15.32
N GLU A 901 -24.95 25.53 14.60
CA GLU A 901 -25.89 26.10 13.62
C GLU A 901 -27.21 26.56 14.26
N ILE A 902 -27.66 27.76 13.87
CA ILE A 902 -28.98 28.27 14.24
C ILE A 902 -30.01 27.70 13.26
N HIS A 903 -30.66 26.61 13.66
CA HIS A 903 -31.62 25.79 12.89
C HIS A 903 -30.96 24.92 11.80
N PRO A 904 -30.17 23.89 12.17
CA PRO A 904 -29.57 22.97 11.22
C PRO A 904 -30.62 22.18 10.44
N ARG A 905 -30.28 21.80 9.21
CA ARG A 905 -31.15 21.05 8.30
C ARG A 905 -31.56 19.68 8.92
N PRO A 906 -32.81 19.20 8.72
CA PRO A 906 -33.27 17.93 9.30
C PRO A 906 -32.41 16.73 8.87
N VAL A 907 -32.17 15.77 9.77
CA VAL A 907 -31.31 14.61 9.46
C VAL A 907 -31.91 13.72 8.35
N ALA A 908 -33.25 13.63 8.30
CA ALA A 908 -33.97 12.92 7.23
C ALA A 908 -33.64 13.42 5.80
N ASP A 909 -33.34 14.70 5.62
CA ASP A 909 -32.91 15.25 4.33
C ASP A 909 -31.54 14.70 3.90
N TYR A 910 -30.59 14.61 4.84
CA TYR A 910 -29.26 14.05 4.59
C TYR A 910 -29.36 12.54 4.35
N VAL A 911 -30.18 11.82 5.12
CA VAL A 911 -30.47 10.40 4.89
C VAL A 911 -31.08 10.17 3.50
N ALA A 912 -32.01 11.01 3.04
CA ALA A 912 -32.58 10.91 1.70
C ALA A 912 -31.53 11.14 0.59
N GLN A 913 -30.61 12.09 0.77
CA GLN A 913 -29.50 12.33 -0.17
C GLN A 913 -28.48 11.16 -0.16
N ILE A 914 -28.09 10.65 1.01
CA ILE A 914 -27.22 9.48 1.16
C ILE A 914 -27.86 8.25 0.50
N ALA A 915 -29.16 8.01 0.74
CA ALA A 915 -29.92 6.93 0.10
C ALA A 915 -29.91 7.07 -1.44
N ALA A 916 -30.10 8.28 -1.96
CA ALA A 916 -30.05 8.54 -3.41
C ALA A 916 -28.69 8.19 -4.04
N THR A 917 -27.58 8.29 -3.29
CA THR A 917 -26.25 7.84 -3.77
C THR A 917 -26.12 6.33 -3.97
N LYS A 918 -27.05 5.54 -3.42
CA LYS A 918 -27.22 4.10 -3.68
C LYS A 918 -28.62 3.78 -4.26
N HIS A 919 -29.19 4.71 -5.03
CA HIS A 919 -30.49 4.57 -5.72
C HIS A 919 -31.68 4.22 -4.80
N GLY A 920 -31.66 4.70 -3.57
CA GLY A 920 -32.66 4.43 -2.52
C GLY A 920 -32.38 3.18 -1.67
N ALA A 921 -31.33 2.41 -1.97
CA ALA A 921 -31.01 1.16 -1.28
C ALA A 921 -30.36 1.40 0.11
N LEU A 922 -31.18 1.74 1.09
CA LEU A 922 -30.75 1.91 2.48
C LEU A 922 -30.08 0.66 3.07
N ASP A 923 -30.40 -0.54 2.58
CA ASP A 923 -29.77 -1.80 3.02
C ASP A 923 -28.32 -1.97 2.52
N LEU A 924 -27.86 -1.13 1.59
CA LEU A 924 -26.45 -1.01 1.20
C LEU A 924 -25.67 0.01 2.03
N VAL A 925 -26.35 0.90 2.74
CA VAL A 925 -25.71 1.92 3.60
C VAL A 925 -25.54 1.34 5.00
N SER A 926 -24.46 1.68 5.69
CA SER A 926 -24.25 1.34 7.09
C SER A 926 -23.53 2.48 7.78
N PHE A 927 -24.09 2.91 8.92
CA PHE A 927 -23.55 4.03 9.69
C PHE A 927 -22.99 3.54 11.03
N ALA A 928 -21.84 4.11 11.41
CA ALA A 928 -21.28 4.00 12.75
C ALA A 928 -20.83 5.37 13.24
N GLY A 929 -21.00 5.64 14.53
CA GLY A 929 -20.51 6.87 15.16
C GLY A 929 -19.77 6.57 16.44
N ILE A 930 -18.55 7.10 16.58
CA ILE A 930 -17.84 7.26 17.84
C ILE A 930 -18.08 8.71 18.25
N VAL A 931 -19.08 8.93 19.12
CA VAL A 931 -19.72 10.23 19.37
C VAL A 931 -20.13 10.37 20.85
N PRO A 932 -20.39 11.57 21.39
CA PRO A 932 -20.74 11.73 22.80
C PRO A 932 -22.14 11.19 23.14
N LEU A 933 -22.19 10.04 23.83
CA LEU A 933 -23.45 9.48 24.36
C LEU A 933 -23.74 9.90 25.80
N ARG A 934 -22.76 10.58 26.44
CA ARG A 934 -22.84 11.25 27.74
C ARG A 934 -21.85 12.42 27.77
N PHE A 935 -21.98 13.29 28.76
CA PHE A 935 -20.97 14.31 29.04
C PHE A 935 -19.69 13.70 29.65
N CYS A 936 -18.53 14.15 29.16
CA CYS A 936 -17.23 13.99 29.80
C CYS A 936 -16.41 15.29 29.66
N SER A 937 -15.08 15.26 29.86
CA SER A 937 -14.26 16.46 30.04
C SER A 937 -13.96 17.28 28.78
N THR A 938 -14.03 16.67 27.60
CA THR A 938 -13.76 17.27 26.28
C THR A 938 -15.03 17.61 25.50
N VAL A 939 -16.16 16.98 25.86
CA VAL A 939 -17.40 16.94 25.10
C VAL A 939 -18.27 18.19 25.27
N GLU A 940 -18.66 18.80 24.14
CA GLU A 940 -19.50 20.01 24.08
C GLU A 940 -21.00 19.71 24.31
N GLY A 941 -21.50 18.57 23.83
CA GLY A 941 -22.93 18.21 23.85
C GLY A 941 -23.19 16.71 23.74
N VAL A 942 -24.46 16.28 23.84
CA VAL A 942 -24.85 14.87 23.61
C VAL A 942 -25.31 14.72 22.16
N ALA A 943 -24.83 13.66 21.50
CA ALA A 943 -24.96 13.35 20.08
C ALA A 943 -26.40 13.00 19.62
N THR A 944 -27.35 13.93 19.72
CA THR A 944 -28.76 13.71 19.39
C THR A 944 -29.03 13.54 17.89
N ARG A 945 -28.37 14.29 17.02
CA ARG A 945 -28.53 14.17 15.56
C ARG A 945 -27.85 12.92 15.02
N TYR A 946 -26.71 12.54 15.60
CA TYR A 946 -26.11 11.23 15.35
C TYR A 946 -27.01 10.06 15.79
N GLN A 947 -27.77 10.20 16.88
CA GLN A 947 -28.80 9.23 17.28
C GLN A 947 -29.95 9.14 16.27
N GLU A 948 -30.35 10.25 15.63
CA GLU A 948 -31.39 10.25 14.60
C GLU A 948 -30.93 9.51 13.33
N ILE A 949 -29.74 9.82 12.78
CA ILE A 949 -29.22 9.09 11.60
C ILE A 949 -28.96 7.61 11.91
N SER A 950 -28.49 7.29 13.13
CA SER A 950 -28.31 5.90 13.54
C SER A 950 -29.62 5.11 13.56
N GLN A 951 -30.73 5.72 13.99
CA GLN A 951 -32.05 5.10 13.92
C GLN A 951 -32.53 4.90 12.48
N GLN A 952 -32.30 5.88 11.60
CA GLN A 952 -32.74 5.83 10.19
C GLN A 952 -31.90 4.90 9.30
N LEU A 953 -30.60 4.72 9.61
CA LEU A 953 -29.67 3.86 8.86
C LEU A 953 -29.36 2.52 9.57
N HIS A 954 -30.10 2.18 10.63
CA HIS A 954 -29.85 1.01 11.49
C HIS A 954 -28.38 0.87 11.95
N GLY A 955 -27.78 2.02 12.24
CA GLY A 955 -26.38 2.15 12.62
C GLY A 955 -26.08 1.75 14.06
N ASN A 956 -24.78 1.76 14.40
CA ASN A 956 -24.30 1.53 15.76
C ASN A 956 -23.59 2.78 16.29
N LEU A 957 -23.94 3.20 17.51
CA LEU A 957 -23.25 4.29 18.19
C LEU A 957 -22.41 3.77 19.35
N TYR A 958 -21.26 4.41 19.52
CA TYR A 958 -20.27 4.14 20.53
C TYR A 958 -19.90 5.46 21.22
N ASP A 959 -19.69 5.39 22.53
CA ASP A 959 -19.45 6.56 23.36
C ASP A 959 -17.98 7.00 23.28
N ILE A 960 -17.71 8.17 22.70
CA ILE A 960 -16.34 8.69 22.53
C ILE A 960 -15.62 8.90 23.87
N CYS A 961 -16.37 9.14 24.95
CA CYS A 961 -15.86 9.25 26.31
C CYS A 961 -15.23 7.95 26.88
N ASP A 962 -15.31 6.81 26.18
CA ASP A 962 -14.61 5.57 26.54
C ASP A 962 -13.30 5.38 25.76
N LEU A 963 -12.37 6.32 25.95
CA LEU A 963 -11.00 6.29 25.40
C LEU A 963 -10.25 4.97 25.70
N SER A 964 -10.67 4.23 26.73
CA SER A 964 -10.06 2.95 27.15
C SER A 964 -10.42 1.76 26.25
N ASN A 965 -11.45 1.92 25.41
CA ASN A 965 -12.16 0.83 24.73
C ASN A 965 -12.21 1.02 23.20
N PHE A 966 -11.57 2.09 22.68
CA PHE A 966 -11.59 2.52 21.28
C PHE A 966 -11.38 1.38 20.26
N GLY A 967 -10.46 0.44 20.54
CA GLY A 967 -10.23 -0.74 19.68
C GLY A 967 -11.48 -1.61 19.51
N ALA A 968 -12.26 -1.84 20.57
CA ALA A 968 -13.51 -2.57 20.50
C ALA A 968 -14.61 -1.78 19.77
N LEU A 969 -14.58 -0.44 19.81
CA LEU A 969 -15.51 0.40 19.06
C LEU A 969 -15.24 0.26 17.55
N LEU A 970 -13.96 0.36 17.15
CA LEU A 970 -13.51 0.17 15.76
C LEU A 970 -13.75 -1.26 15.25
N ASP A 971 -13.55 -2.29 16.09
CA ASP A 971 -13.90 -3.66 15.77
C ASP A 971 -15.41 -3.81 15.47
N ASN A 972 -16.28 -3.22 16.28
CA ASN A 972 -17.72 -3.44 16.13
C ASN A 972 -18.35 -2.53 15.06
N ALA A 973 -17.73 -1.38 14.74
CA ALA A 973 -18.20 -0.43 13.71
C ALA A 973 -18.40 -1.07 12.31
N LEU A 974 -17.57 -2.06 11.93
CA LEU A 974 -17.63 -2.67 10.59
C LEU A 974 -18.46 -3.97 10.50
N SER A 975 -19.16 -4.39 11.56
CA SER A 975 -19.70 -5.75 11.68
C SER A 975 -20.76 -6.17 10.65
N GLY A 976 -21.44 -5.22 9.97
CA GLY A 976 -22.39 -5.51 8.89
C GLY A 976 -21.80 -5.49 7.46
N LEU A 977 -20.62 -4.91 7.27
CA LEU A 977 -20.11 -4.52 5.94
C LEU A 977 -19.53 -5.69 5.12
N LEU A 978 -19.17 -6.79 5.79
CA LEU A 978 -18.57 -7.97 5.17
C LEU A 978 -19.60 -9.06 4.85
N LEU A 979 -20.89 -8.75 5.00
CA LEU A 979 -21.99 -9.65 4.67
C LEU A 979 -22.32 -9.57 3.17
N PRO A 980 -22.62 -10.70 2.51
CA PRO A 980 -23.04 -10.73 1.11
C PRO A 980 -24.23 -9.79 0.83
N LEU A 981 -24.40 -9.37 -0.42
CA LEU A 981 -25.51 -8.50 -0.80
C LEU A 981 -26.84 -9.27 -0.69
N THR A 982 -27.75 -8.68 0.07
CA THR A 982 -29.14 -9.15 0.30
C THR A 982 -30.08 -8.69 -0.80
N SER A 983 -29.74 -7.64 -1.55
CA SER A 983 -30.57 -7.07 -2.60
C SER A 983 -29.74 -6.63 -3.79
N PHE A 984 -30.33 -6.67 -4.99
CA PHE A 984 -29.68 -6.31 -6.26
C PHE A 984 -30.59 -5.37 -7.08
N PRO A 985 -30.08 -4.25 -7.62
CA PRO A 985 -30.88 -3.26 -8.33
C PRO A 985 -31.24 -3.73 -9.74
N LEU A 986 -32.50 -3.56 -10.12
CA LEU A 986 -32.91 -3.74 -11.52
C LEU A 986 -32.64 -2.44 -12.29
N SER A 987 -32.07 -2.53 -13.49
CA SER A 987 -31.71 -1.35 -14.31
C SER A 987 -32.92 -0.64 -14.93
N ALA A 988 -34.08 -1.29 -14.95
CA ALA A 988 -35.38 -0.70 -15.25
C ALA A 988 -36.46 -1.23 -14.29
N THR A 989 -37.56 -0.49 -14.13
CA THR A 989 -38.75 -0.99 -13.43
C THR A 989 -39.38 -2.13 -14.24
N PRO A 990 -39.70 -3.31 -13.66
CA PRO A 990 -40.39 -4.38 -14.38
C PRO A 990 -41.84 -4.03 -14.74
N ARG A 991 -42.27 -4.40 -15.96
CA ARG A 991 -43.64 -4.26 -16.47
C ARG A 991 -44.64 -5.11 -15.68
N ASP A 992 -44.20 -6.28 -15.25
CA ASP A 992 -44.92 -7.19 -14.36
C ASP A 992 -43.90 -7.81 -13.39
N ALA A 993 -44.11 -7.58 -12.09
CA ALA A 993 -43.26 -8.13 -11.05
C ALA A 993 -43.38 -9.66 -10.90
N GLN A 994 -44.47 -10.27 -11.38
CA GLN A 994 -44.66 -11.72 -11.41
C GLN A 994 -43.92 -12.37 -12.59
N ALA A 995 -43.51 -11.59 -13.59
CA ALA A 995 -42.77 -12.07 -14.77
C ALA A 995 -41.24 -12.03 -14.60
N ILE A 996 -40.73 -11.55 -13.46
CA ILE A 996 -39.29 -11.53 -13.16
C ILE A 996 -38.81 -12.96 -12.90
N VAL A 997 -37.85 -13.43 -13.69
CA VAL A 997 -37.19 -14.73 -13.52
C VAL A 997 -35.79 -14.49 -12.96
N VAL A 998 -35.61 -14.77 -11.66
CA VAL A 998 -34.29 -14.73 -11.02
C VAL A 998 -33.64 -16.12 -11.08
N THR A 999 -32.36 -16.15 -11.42
CA THR A 999 -31.50 -17.34 -11.37
C THR A 999 -30.26 -17.07 -10.51
N VAL A 1000 -29.72 -18.11 -9.88
CA VAL A 1000 -28.46 -18.11 -9.14
C VAL A 1000 -27.63 -19.30 -9.62
N ASN A 1001 -26.41 -19.06 -10.10
CA ASN A 1001 -25.56 -20.02 -10.78
C ASN A 1001 -26.29 -20.78 -11.93
N GLY A 1002 -27.15 -20.06 -12.66
CA GLY A 1002 -27.96 -20.59 -13.76
C GLY A 1002 -29.18 -21.44 -13.35
N ALA A 1003 -29.37 -21.72 -12.05
CA ALA A 1003 -30.56 -22.40 -11.54
C ALA A 1003 -31.62 -21.38 -11.11
N THR A 1004 -32.90 -21.60 -11.42
CA THR A 1004 -34.00 -20.70 -11.02
C THR A 1004 -34.12 -20.59 -9.51
N ALA A 1005 -34.06 -19.37 -8.99
CA ALA A 1005 -34.27 -19.08 -7.58
C ALA A 1005 -35.77 -18.86 -7.30
N THR A 1006 -36.26 -19.43 -6.21
CA THR A 1006 -37.68 -19.36 -5.80
C THR A 1006 -37.90 -18.63 -4.48
N THR A 1007 -36.83 -18.26 -3.77
CA THR A 1007 -36.88 -17.67 -2.42
C THR A 1007 -36.26 -16.26 -2.46
N TRP A 1008 -37.00 -15.33 -3.07
CA TRP A 1008 -36.68 -13.90 -3.19
C TRP A 1008 -38.01 -13.12 -3.34
N THR A 1009 -37.95 -11.80 -3.21
CA THR A 1009 -39.07 -10.87 -3.40
C THR A 1009 -38.61 -9.65 -4.19
N TYR A 1010 -39.47 -9.07 -5.02
CA TYR A 1010 -39.21 -7.77 -5.65
C TYR A 1010 -39.77 -6.63 -4.79
N ASP A 1011 -38.94 -5.64 -4.46
CA ASP A 1011 -39.38 -4.37 -3.87
C ASP A 1011 -39.55 -3.31 -4.97
N ALA A 1012 -40.80 -2.87 -5.15
CA ALA A 1012 -41.16 -1.83 -6.10
C ALA A 1012 -40.74 -0.42 -5.66
N THR A 1013 -40.40 -0.22 -4.38
CA THR A 1013 -40.02 1.07 -3.81
C THR A 1013 -38.59 1.45 -4.18
N THR A 1014 -37.67 0.49 -4.08
CA THR A 1014 -36.24 0.65 -4.43
C THR A 1014 -35.87 0.08 -5.80
N ASN A 1015 -36.80 -0.59 -6.49
CA ASN A 1015 -36.59 -1.33 -7.73
C ASN A 1015 -35.53 -2.44 -7.63
N ARG A 1016 -35.64 -3.31 -6.62
CA ARG A 1016 -34.63 -4.33 -6.30
C ARG A 1016 -35.24 -5.72 -6.19
N ILE A 1017 -34.50 -6.75 -6.60
CA ILE A 1017 -34.74 -8.12 -6.09
C ILE A 1017 -34.05 -8.28 -4.74
N VAL A 1018 -34.73 -8.91 -3.79
CA VAL A 1018 -34.31 -9.04 -2.39
C VAL A 1018 -34.37 -10.50 -1.97
N PHE A 1019 -33.26 -11.04 -1.46
CA PHE A 1019 -33.17 -12.37 -0.88
C PHE A 1019 -33.27 -12.27 0.65
N PRO A 1020 -34.15 -13.07 1.31
CA PRO A 1020 -34.16 -13.15 2.77
C PRO A 1020 -32.87 -13.80 3.29
N ALA A 1021 -32.52 -13.52 4.55
CA ALA A 1021 -31.27 -13.98 5.19
C ALA A 1021 -30.99 -15.50 5.09
N SER A 1022 -32.03 -16.34 4.91
CA SER A 1022 -31.93 -17.79 4.75
C SER A 1022 -31.64 -18.27 3.32
N ALA A 1023 -31.65 -17.37 2.33
CA ALA A 1023 -31.52 -17.68 0.89
C ALA A 1023 -30.57 -16.74 0.13
N VAL A 1024 -29.77 -15.94 0.85
CA VAL A 1024 -28.79 -15.02 0.25
C VAL A 1024 -27.77 -15.80 -0.60
N PRO A 1025 -27.50 -15.41 -1.86
CA PRO A 1025 -26.49 -16.04 -2.68
C PRO A 1025 -25.10 -15.99 -2.00
N PRO A 1026 -24.32 -17.08 -1.99
CA PRO A 1026 -22.98 -17.08 -1.39
C PRO A 1026 -21.97 -16.32 -2.26
N PRO A 1027 -20.85 -15.81 -1.70
CA PRO A 1027 -19.78 -15.21 -2.48
C PRO A 1027 -19.28 -16.12 -3.60
N GLY A 1028 -19.03 -15.55 -4.77
CA GLY A 1028 -18.73 -16.26 -6.02
C GLY A 1028 -19.95 -16.78 -6.79
N ALA A 1029 -21.19 -16.48 -6.36
CA ALA A 1029 -22.38 -16.86 -7.10
C ALA A 1029 -22.79 -15.81 -8.15
N HIS A 1030 -23.16 -16.26 -9.34
CA HIS A 1030 -23.69 -15.44 -10.42
C HIS A 1030 -25.22 -15.35 -10.32
N ILE A 1031 -25.77 -14.17 -10.06
CA ILE A 1031 -27.21 -13.89 -10.10
C ILE A 1031 -27.56 -13.31 -11.47
N ALA A 1032 -28.68 -13.72 -12.05
CA ALA A 1032 -29.26 -13.02 -13.20
C ALA A 1032 -30.78 -12.86 -13.02
N ALA A 1033 -31.29 -11.64 -13.20
CA ALA A 1033 -32.71 -11.31 -13.18
C ALA A 1033 -33.18 -10.95 -14.60
N SER A 1034 -34.05 -11.78 -15.18
CA SER A 1034 -34.65 -11.53 -16.50
C SER A 1034 -36.09 -11.06 -16.38
N TYR A 1035 -36.43 -9.93 -17.00
CA TYR A 1035 -37.77 -9.33 -16.97
C TYR A 1035 -37.97 -8.38 -18.16
N GLN A 1036 -39.20 -7.95 -18.42
CA GLN A 1036 -39.48 -6.87 -19.37
C GLN A 1036 -39.57 -5.53 -18.65
N ALA A 1037 -38.91 -4.50 -19.19
CA ALA A 1037 -39.04 -3.15 -18.67
C ALA A 1037 -40.49 -2.61 -18.81
N ALA A 1038 -40.93 -1.83 -17.83
CA ALA A 1038 -42.15 -1.06 -17.89
C ALA A 1038 -41.99 0.14 -18.82
N CYS A 1039 -43.11 0.58 -19.40
CA CYS A 1039 -43.18 1.86 -20.09
C CYS A 1039 -42.81 3.00 -19.13
N ARG A 1040 -41.92 3.89 -19.58
CA ARG A 1040 -41.55 5.13 -18.89
C ARG A 1040 -42.44 6.29 -19.38
#